data_AF-A0A1V5E660-F1
#
_entry.id   AF-A0A1V5E660-F1
#
_cell.length_a   1.000
_cell.length_b   1.000
_cell.length_c   1.000
_cell.angle_alpha   90.00
_cell.angle_beta   90.00
_cell.angle_gamma   90.00
#
_symmetry.space_group_name_H-M   'P 1'
#
loop_
_entity.id
_entity.type
_entity.pdbx_description
1 polymer ?
#
loop_
_entity_poly.entity_id
_entity_poly.type
_entity_poly.pdbx_seq_one_letter_code
_entity_poly.pdbx_strand_id
1 'polypeptide(L)'
;MKSLTKLAVLAGIALLFPAATAQSQPTSLPIFTGGLTEPSDRAVQFIIGRARDTQGTPLRFIEKKVLPDDFRKNLKASSPGLYISALSTYRRCYPETRALGAFDFPLLARDWADARRVLNGAAGLAVAEGLQEAGIQVMNFWDGETRVISSNTPIVFPDDLKGKKVLGPRTFASVSVIEQGGGIPVAFPFAEAPAALGRGAADAADVPLDFYALALTDVQKSVLLSNHSFDPIVVAAPMKTLKSLGAVQRGFLEGVIRQATEYQTRQALAVQEKSLAVLKERGIKITALSEDARLSFRAAGFTRAALKSTESVFAGTSPVLKSAGMAQAQGQPLASYWKVFFATNREAANRKFTGDIGTGLLYGQADVELPTDDLVNTSPEMRHMLRFAARGGGVMVEWDKVSEAPFPDGFAKAKRVIPALAPVLYVHGFANSFDDALTSAARIGWNTGRPAVAFAWPSRGSVTPGDYRADQQTADGSLDALALVLERLGLDYDTVTDVDIVVHSMGARVLLGALEALAKRNFPAKPPKFRQLVLVAPDVASARLRQCRVQLTKYFDRKATLYVSDHDLALRISRKFLNPDEGDRAGLAPPVLVEKEIESIFIGPNDFSFLGHSYHELNGVIATDIVILLSYGTDAQRRHGNGLSHSGQGYYELHRLRDS
;
A
#
# COMPACT_ATOMS: atom_id res chain seq x y z
N MET A 1 69.82 23.91 54.26
CA MET A 1 69.02 23.87 55.52
C MET A 1 67.77 24.73 55.34
N LYS A 2 66.79 24.68 56.27
CA LYS A 2 65.48 25.38 56.18
C LYS A 2 65.58 26.87 56.57
N SER A 3 64.68 27.71 56.01
CA SER A 3 64.01 28.95 56.55
C SER A 3 63.58 29.83 55.35
N LEU A 4 62.37 30.41 55.16
CA LEU A 4 61.40 31.15 56.01
C LEU A 4 61.98 32.51 56.51
N THR A 5 61.32 33.68 56.55
CA THR A 5 59.98 34.23 56.16
C THR A 5 60.12 35.77 56.11
N LYS A 6 59.24 36.67 55.63
CA LYS A 6 57.82 36.78 55.17
C LYS A 6 57.79 37.49 53.78
N LEU A 7 56.71 37.73 53.01
CA LEU A 7 55.28 38.09 53.16
C LEU A 7 54.94 39.56 53.47
N ALA A 8 54.47 40.30 52.45
CA ALA A 8 53.64 41.51 52.52
C ALA A 8 52.80 41.62 51.23
N VAL A 9 51.60 42.23 51.29
CA VAL A 9 50.61 42.23 50.19
C VAL A 9 50.18 43.66 49.86
N LEU A 10 49.96 43.94 48.57
CA LEU A 10 49.27 45.14 48.09
C LEU A 10 48.40 44.76 46.88
N ALA A 11 47.14 45.20 46.86
CA ALA A 11 46.15 44.77 45.88
C ALA A 11 46.12 45.67 44.65
N GLY A 12 46.04 45.06 43.46
CA GLY A 12 45.79 45.75 42.19
C GLY A 12 44.40 45.43 41.66
N ILE A 13 43.64 46.46 41.28
CA ILE A 13 42.28 46.31 40.73
C ILE A 13 42.37 45.82 39.29
N ALA A 14 41.90 44.60 39.02
CA ALA A 14 41.74 44.07 37.68
C ALA A 14 40.39 44.50 37.08
N LEU A 15 40.43 45.30 36.01
CA LEU A 15 39.23 45.69 35.26
C LEU A 15 38.67 44.46 34.51
N LEU A 16 37.52 43.97 34.97
CA LEU A 16 36.74 42.95 34.27
C LEU A 16 36.10 43.56 33.00
N PHE A 17 36.82 43.49 31.88
CA PHE A 17 36.17 43.53 30.58
C PHE A 17 35.25 42.29 30.47
N PRO A 18 33.97 42.45 30.08
CA PRO A 18 33.16 41.29 29.71
C PRO A 18 33.82 40.60 28.53
N ALA A 19 34.14 39.32 28.65
CA ALA A 19 34.74 38.56 27.57
C ALA A 19 33.79 38.58 26.37
N ALA A 20 34.21 39.24 25.28
CA ALA A 20 33.44 39.29 24.05
C ALA A 20 33.20 37.87 23.55
N THR A 21 31.95 37.40 23.62
CA THR A 21 31.58 36.06 23.18
C THR A 21 31.86 35.95 21.68
N ALA A 22 32.93 35.24 21.33
CA ALA A 22 33.34 35.06 19.95
C ALA A 22 32.22 34.35 19.17
N GLN A 23 31.44 35.12 18.41
CA GLN A 23 30.37 34.57 17.57
C GLN A 23 31.00 33.66 16.52
N SER A 24 30.80 32.35 16.68
CA SER A 24 31.21 31.35 15.71
C SER A 24 30.56 31.64 14.37
N GLN A 25 31.35 31.73 13.30
CA GLN A 25 30.79 31.95 11.96
C GLN A 25 29.88 30.78 11.53
N PRO A 26 28.79 31.05 10.81
CA PRO A 26 27.85 30.02 10.38
C PRO A 26 28.54 28.95 9.54
N THR A 27 28.41 27.68 9.92
CA THR A 27 28.94 26.56 9.12
C THR A 27 28.22 26.54 7.77
N SER A 28 28.99 26.58 6.68
CA SER A 28 28.43 26.57 5.34
C SER A 28 28.06 25.15 4.91
N LEU A 29 26.80 24.94 4.54
CA LEU A 29 26.27 23.66 4.06
C LEU A 29 25.77 23.82 2.62
N PRO A 30 26.35 23.13 1.62
CA PRO A 30 25.88 23.25 0.25
C PRO A 30 24.53 22.56 0.05
N ILE A 31 23.75 23.08 -0.90
CA ILE A 31 22.54 22.44 -1.41
C ILE A 31 22.83 21.99 -2.84
N PHE A 32 22.91 20.70 -3.06
CA PHE A 32 23.11 20.11 -4.38
C PHE A 32 21.75 19.85 -5.03
N THR A 33 21.50 20.49 -6.16
CA THR A 33 20.19 20.46 -6.85
C THR A 33 20.28 19.77 -8.21
N GLY A 34 19.18 19.15 -8.65
CA GLY A 34 19.06 18.57 -9.99
C GLY A 34 17.62 18.22 -10.36
N GLY A 35 17.18 18.60 -11.56
CA GLY A 35 15.83 18.28 -12.06
C GLY A 35 14.70 18.83 -11.20
N LEU A 36 14.79 20.09 -10.77
CA LEU A 36 13.78 20.72 -9.92
C LEU A 36 12.65 21.35 -10.74
N THR A 37 11.42 21.23 -10.23
CA THR A 37 10.25 22.00 -10.68
C THR A 37 10.34 23.46 -10.21
N GLU A 38 9.65 24.41 -10.85
CA GLU A 38 9.64 25.83 -10.45
C GLU A 38 9.33 26.05 -8.95
N PRO A 39 8.28 25.42 -8.37
CA PRO A 39 8.00 25.49 -6.92
C PRO A 39 9.20 25.10 -6.05
N SER A 40 9.99 24.14 -6.50
CA SER A 40 11.10 23.54 -5.77
C SER A 40 12.38 24.37 -5.87
N ASP A 41 12.65 25.00 -7.02
CA ASP A 41 13.74 26.00 -7.12
C ASP A 41 13.44 27.21 -6.23
N ARG A 42 12.19 27.72 -6.27
CA ARG A 42 11.73 28.78 -5.35
C ARG A 42 11.89 28.38 -3.88
N ALA A 43 11.61 27.13 -3.52
CA ALA A 43 11.82 26.61 -2.16
C ALA A 43 13.30 26.49 -1.77
N VAL A 44 14.20 26.16 -2.70
CA VAL A 44 15.65 26.25 -2.48
C VAL A 44 16.10 27.70 -2.25
N GLN A 45 15.60 28.66 -3.03
CA GLN A 45 15.90 30.08 -2.79
C GLN A 45 15.33 30.57 -1.44
N PHE A 46 14.18 30.06 -0.99
CA PHE A 46 13.63 30.33 0.35
C PHE A 46 14.54 29.82 1.47
N ILE A 47 15.09 28.59 1.36
CA ILE A 47 16.08 28.05 2.30
C ILE A 47 17.32 28.95 2.36
N ILE A 48 17.82 29.38 1.20
CA ILE A 48 19.00 30.23 1.08
C ILE A 48 18.75 31.63 1.65
N GLY A 49 17.58 32.23 1.40
CA GLY A 49 17.18 33.53 1.96
C GLY A 49 17.11 33.50 3.48
N ARG A 50 16.46 32.49 4.06
CA ARG A 50 16.35 32.32 5.53
C ARG A 50 17.69 32.14 6.27
N ALA A 51 18.79 31.93 5.56
CA ALA A 51 20.14 31.88 6.12
C ALA A 51 21.01 33.12 5.80
N ARG A 52 20.42 34.21 5.28
CA ARG A 52 21.10 35.50 5.07
C ARG A 52 20.79 36.55 6.14
N ASP A 53 19.62 36.48 6.77
CA ASP A 53 18.99 37.67 7.37
C ASP A 53 19.22 37.85 8.89
N THR A 54 20.04 37.03 9.56
CA THR A 54 20.40 37.25 10.97
C THR A 54 21.88 37.00 11.30
N GLN A 55 22.45 37.88 12.13
CA GLN A 55 23.65 37.59 12.90
C GLN A 55 23.34 36.44 13.87
N GLY A 56 24.19 35.41 13.92
CA GLY A 56 23.97 34.23 14.76
C GLY A 56 23.16 33.09 14.12
N THR A 57 22.99 33.07 12.80
CA THR A 57 22.52 31.86 12.10
C THR A 57 23.47 30.67 12.38
N PRO A 58 22.96 29.46 12.72
CA PRO A 58 23.82 28.30 12.95
C PRO A 58 24.42 27.69 11.66
N LEU A 59 23.76 27.92 10.51
CA LEU A 59 24.12 27.39 9.20
C LEU A 59 23.92 28.44 8.11
N ARG A 60 24.77 28.39 7.07
CA ARG A 60 24.65 29.17 5.83
C ARG A 60 24.51 28.25 4.64
N PHE A 61 23.49 28.45 3.80
CA PHE A 61 23.27 27.62 2.61
C PHE A 61 23.87 28.23 1.34
N ILE A 62 24.41 27.37 0.46
CA ILE A 62 24.99 27.75 -0.83
C ILE A 62 24.54 26.73 -1.89
N GLU A 63 23.84 27.17 -2.95
CA GLU A 63 23.41 26.25 -4.01
C GLU A 63 24.58 25.77 -4.88
N LYS A 64 24.48 24.52 -5.33
CA LYS A 64 25.29 23.89 -6.36
C LYS A 64 24.31 23.21 -7.32
N LYS A 65 24.09 23.78 -8.51
CA LYS A 65 23.18 23.22 -9.55
C LYS A 65 23.76 22.01 -10.28
N VAL A 66 24.39 21.11 -9.52
CA VAL A 66 25.00 19.86 -9.95
C VAL A 66 25.08 18.93 -8.75
N LEU A 67 24.62 17.69 -8.90
CA LEU A 67 24.73 16.68 -7.84
C LEU A 67 26.19 16.18 -7.72
N PRO A 68 26.65 15.73 -6.52
CA PRO A 68 28.03 15.28 -6.33
C PRO A 68 28.41 14.07 -7.18
N ASP A 69 29.70 13.88 -7.45
CA ASP A 69 30.19 12.73 -8.24
C ASP A 69 29.98 11.39 -7.54
N ASP A 70 30.13 11.34 -6.21
CA ASP A 70 29.88 10.15 -5.40
C ASP A 70 28.39 9.77 -5.34
N PHE A 71 27.49 10.76 -5.46
CA PHE A 71 26.06 10.51 -5.70
C PHE A 71 25.82 10.00 -7.13
N ARG A 72 26.30 10.73 -8.13
CA ARG A 72 26.08 10.42 -9.57
C ARG A 72 26.68 9.09 -10.03
N LYS A 73 27.68 8.57 -9.33
CA LYS A 73 28.37 7.30 -9.62
C LYS A 73 27.97 6.17 -8.64
N ASN A 74 26.94 6.38 -7.82
CA ASN A 74 26.38 5.38 -6.91
C ASN A 74 27.35 4.93 -5.79
N LEU A 75 28.43 5.67 -5.52
CA LEU A 75 29.57 5.28 -4.65
C LEU A 75 29.29 5.41 -3.14
N LYS A 76 28.01 5.40 -2.75
CA LYS A 76 27.44 5.88 -1.47
C LYS A 76 27.70 7.37 -1.22
N ALA A 77 26.64 8.13 -0.94
CA ALA A 77 26.76 9.57 -0.75
C ALA A 77 27.58 9.91 0.52
N SER A 78 28.57 10.77 0.34
CA SER A 78 29.60 11.12 1.32
C SER A 78 29.95 12.61 1.32
N SER A 79 29.81 13.30 0.18
CA SER A 79 29.95 14.75 0.07
C SER A 79 28.98 15.47 1.02
N PRO A 80 29.45 16.33 1.95
CA PRO A 80 28.58 16.93 2.95
C PRO A 80 27.67 18.00 2.33
N GLY A 81 26.35 17.86 2.49
CA GLY A 81 25.36 18.82 2.00
C GLY A 81 23.91 18.34 2.13
N LEU A 82 22.98 19.24 1.78
CA LEU A 82 21.60 18.88 1.40
C LEU A 82 21.58 18.44 -0.06
N TYR A 83 20.81 17.41 -0.36
CA TYR A 83 20.64 16.83 -1.69
C TYR A 83 19.15 16.97 -2.02
N ILE A 84 18.79 17.70 -3.08
CA ILE A 84 17.40 17.98 -3.43
C ILE A 84 17.19 17.71 -4.93
N SER A 85 16.42 16.68 -5.24
CA SER A 85 16.23 16.21 -6.63
C SER A 85 14.98 15.36 -6.80
N ALA A 86 14.51 15.22 -8.04
CA ALA A 86 13.41 14.32 -8.39
C ALA A 86 13.73 12.86 -8.06
N LEU A 87 12.72 12.09 -7.63
CA LEU A 87 12.86 10.69 -7.25
C LEU A 87 13.41 9.83 -8.39
N SER A 88 13.05 10.11 -9.65
CA SER A 88 13.64 9.47 -10.83
C SER A 88 15.17 9.63 -10.93
N THR A 89 15.73 10.72 -10.41
CA THR A 89 17.18 10.93 -10.32
C THR A 89 17.80 10.14 -9.18
N TYR A 90 17.13 10.00 -8.04
CA TYR A 90 17.54 9.04 -7.01
C TYR A 90 17.48 7.61 -7.56
N ARG A 91 16.42 7.21 -8.28
CA ARG A 91 16.28 5.87 -8.89
C ARG A 91 17.41 5.54 -9.86
N ARG A 92 17.92 6.54 -10.59
CA ARG A 92 19.09 6.41 -11.48
C ARG A 92 20.41 6.28 -10.72
N CYS A 93 20.55 6.94 -9.58
CA CYS A 93 21.78 6.95 -8.78
C CYS A 93 21.83 5.88 -7.67
N TYR A 94 20.70 5.22 -7.39
CA TYR A 94 20.56 4.12 -6.43
C TYR A 94 19.63 3.03 -7.01
N PRO A 95 19.98 2.41 -8.15
CA PRO A 95 19.13 1.41 -8.81
C PRO A 95 18.87 0.17 -7.94
N GLU A 96 19.79 -0.17 -7.04
CA GLU A 96 19.62 -1.25 -6.05
C GLU A 96 18.55 -0.93 -4.99
N THR A 97 18.26 0.34 -4.75
CA THR A 97 17.23 0.78 -3.78
C THR A 97 15.86 0.66 -4.42
N ARG A 98 15.33 -0.57 -4.49
CA ARG A 98 14.08 -0.89 -5.20
C ARG A 98 12.84 -0.15 -4.71
N ALA A 99 12.81 0.27 -3.45
CA ALA A 99 11.74 1.11 -2.90
C ALA A 99 11.55 2.44 -3.65
N LEU A 100 12.57 2.92 -4.37
CA LEU A 100 12.48 4.08 -5.28
C LEU A 100 11.48 3.87 -6.44
N GLY A 101 11.10 2.62 -6.72
CA GLY A 101 10.06 2.27 -7.68
C GLY A 101 8.62 2.34 -7.14
N ALA A 102 8.41 2.69 -5.86
CA ALA A 102 7.06 2.81 -5.28
C ALA A 102 6.16 3.84 -6.00
N PHE A 103 6.75 4.75 -6.79
CA PHE A 103 6.06 5.78 -7.57
C PHE A 103 6.03 5.51 -9.08
N ASP A 104 6.62 4.41 -9.56
CA ASP A 104 6.60 4.04 -10.99
C ASP A 104 5.21 3.61 -11.46
N PHE A 105 4.32 3.19 -10.56
CA PHE A 105 3.02 2.61 -10.91
C PHE A 105 2.13 3.61 -11.69
N PRO A 106 1.64 3.23 -12.89
CA PRO A 106 0.78 4.11 -13.68
C PRO A 106 -0.50 4.46 -12.92
N LEU A 107 -0.92 5.72 -13.02
CA LEU A 107 -2.13 6.25 -12.40
C LEU A 107 -2.16 6.05 -10.88
N LEU A 108 -1.01 6.14 -10.19
CA LEU A 108 -0.93 5.95 -8.73
C LEU A 108 -1.88 6.88 -7.95
N ALA A 109 -1.90 8.18 -8.27
CA ALA A 109 -2.65 9.21 -7.55
C ALA A 109 -3.74 9.87 -8.42
N ARG A 110 -4.98 9.97 -7.91
CA ARG A 110 -6.12 10.56 -8.64
C ARG A 110 -5.88 12.01 -9.01
N ASP A 111 -5.39 12.78 -8.06
CA ASP A 111 -5.13 14.22 -8.12
C ASP A 111 -3.94 14.57 -7.21
N TRP A 112 -3.63 15.86 -7.08
CA TRP A 112 -2.51 16.34 -6.28
C TRP A 112 -2.71 16.24 -4.75
N ALA A 113 -3.94 16.20 -4.23
CA ALA A 113 -4.19 15.88 -2.82
C ALA A 113 -3.98 14.38 -2.56
N ASP A 114 -4.46 13.51 -3.47
CA ASP A 114 -4.23 12.07 -3.43
C ASP A 114 -2.74 11.72 -3.61
N ALA A 115 -2.00 12.48 -4.44
CA ALA A 115 -0.56 12.33 -4.63
C ALA A 115 0.21 12.63 -3.33
N ARG A 116 -0.14 13.73 -2.64
CA ARG A 116 0.41 14.05 -1.32
C ARG A 116 0.01 13.03 -0.24
N ARG A 117 -1.18 12.43 -0.32
CA ARG A 117 -1.60 11.34 0.57
C ARG A 117 -0.77 10.07 0.38
N VAL A 118 -0.42 9.73 -0.86
CA VAL A 118 0.49 8.61 -1.17
C VAL A 118 1.93 8.94 -0.75
N LEU A 119 2.38 10.17 -1.02
CA LEU A 119 3.73 10.66 -0.71
C LEU A 119 4.03 10.76 0.79
N ASN A 120 3.03 11.11 1.60
CA ASN A 120 3.11 11.09 3.06
C ASN A 120 2.62 9.75 3.67
N GLY A 121 2.43 8.72 2.84
CA GLY A 121 2.02 7.37 3.23
C GLY A 121 3.11 6.32 3.01
N ALA A 122 2.70 5.05 2.97
CA ALA A 122 3.61 3.90 2.88
C ALA A 122 4.61 3.96 1.71
N ALA A 123 4.22 4.52 0.55
CA ALA A 123 5.10 4.66 -0.60
C ALA A 123 6.28 5.61 -0.33
N GLY A 124 6.02 6.77 0.30
CA GLY A 124 7.06 7.71 0.70
C GLY A 124 7.92 7.17 1.85
N LEU A 125 7.30 6.45 2.81
CA LEU A 125 8.04 5.80 3.89
C LEU A 125 9.06 4.78 3.35
N ALA A 126 8.64 3.88 2.46
CA ALA A 126 9.53 2.90 1.84
C ALA A 126 10.68 3.57 1.06
N VAL A 127 10.40 4.66 0.32
CA VAL A 127 11.44 5.48 -0.34
C VAL A 127 12.43 6.05 0.66
N ALA A 128 11.95 6.59 1.79
CA ALA A 128 12.81 7.16 2.83
C ALA A 128 13.69 6.11 3.50
N GLU A 129 13.12 4.93 3.79
CA GLU A 129 13.81 3.79 4.40
C GLU A 129 14.89 3.22 3.49
N GLY A 130 14.57 2.96 2.21
CA GLY A 130 15.56 2.46 1.24
C GLY A 130 16.70 3.44 0.98
N LEU A 131 16.44 4.75 1.00
CA LEU A 131 17.52 5.75 0.93
C LEU A 131 18.35 5.79 2.22
N GLN A 132 17.73 5.59 3.39
CA GLN A 132 18.42 5.51 4.66
C GLN A 132 19.39 4.32 4.71
N GLU A 133 19.01 3.17 4.15
CA GLU A 133 19.88 2.01 3.92
C GLU A 133 21.07 2.34 3.01
N ALA A 134 20.84 3.12 1.94
CA ALA A 134 21.89 3.64 1.05
C ALA A 134 22.78 4.73 1.71
N GLY A 135 22.51 5.10 2.96
CA GLY A 135 23.27 6.09 3.74
C GLY A 135 22.71 7.51 3.69
N ILE A 136 21.53 7.72 3.12
CA ILE A 136 20.91 9.01 2.82
C ILE A 136 19.62 9.17 3.65
N GLN A 137 19.64 10.05 4.64
CA GLN A 137 18.45 10.40 5.40
C GLN A 137 17.54 11.30 4.55
N VAL A 138 16.36 10.81 4.17
CA VAL A 138 15.29 11.71 3.69
C VAL A 138 14.81 12.56 4.87
N MET A 139 14.75 13.87 4.64
CA MET A 139 14.29 14.88 5.60
C MET A 139 12.86 15.33 5.31
N ASN A 140 12.46 15.39 4.04
CA ASN A 140 11.07 15.54 3.62
C ASN A 140 10.87 15.16 2.15
N PHE A 141 9.62 15.11 1.72
CA PHE A 141 9.23 15.11 0.31
C PHE A 141 8.51 16.40 -0.06
N TRP A 142 8.66 16.80 -1.32
CA TRP A 142 8.11 18.01 -1.94
C TRP A 142 7.28 17.63 -3.16
N ASP A 143 6.29 18.46 -3.49
CA ASP A 143 5.36 18.21 -4.60
C ASP A 143 6.12 18.14 -5.94
N GLY A 144 5.97 16.98 -6.60
CA GLY A 144 6.65 16.64 -7.85
C GLY A 144 6.04 17.25 -9.11
N GLU A 145 6.26 16.57 -10.23
CA GLU A 145 5.50 16.78 -11.46
C GLU A 145 4.48 15.65 -11.65
N THR A 146 3.19 15.98 -11.89
CA THR A 146 2.22 15.04 -12.47
C THR A 146 2.13 15.23 -13.97
N ARG A 147 2.03 14.13 -14.71
CA ARG A 147 1.98 14.17 -16.18
C ARG A 147 0.58 13.93 -16.74
N VAL A 148 0.27 14.63 -17.83
CA VAL A 148 -1.04 14.69 -18.50
C VAL A 148 -0.89 14.42 -20.00
N ILE A 149 -1.98 14.14 -20.72
CA ILE A 149 -1.92 13.84 -22.17
C ILE A 149 -2.62 14.95 -22.94
N SER A 150 -1.86 15.76 -23.69
CA SER A 150 -2.40 16.73 -24.64
C SER A 150 -2.73 16.05 -25.99
N SER A 151 -3.75 16.55 -26.69
CA SER A 151 -4.21 15.97 -27.96
C SER A 151 -5.09 16.92 -28.77
N ASN A 152 -5.19 16.70 -30.08
CA ASN A 152 -6.12 17.43 -30.97
C ASN A 152 -7.54 16.84 -31.03
N THR A 153 -7.68 15.55 -30.73
CA THR A 153 -8.97 14.86 -30.56
C THR A 153 -9.10 14.45 -29.09
N PRO A 154 -10.17 14.83 -28.36
CA PRO A 154 -10.29 14.55 -26.94
C PRO A 154 -10.14 13.06 -26.61
N ILE A 155 -9.32 12.76 -25.60
CA ILE A 155 -9.12 11.43 -25.03
C ILE A 155 -9.90 11.38 -23.71
N VAL A 156 -10.78 10.39 -23.55
CA VAL A 156 -11.62 10.21 -22.37
C VAL A 156 -11.45 8.80 -21.78
N PHE A 157 -11.36 7.79 -22.65
CA PHE A 157 -11.19 6.38 -22.33
C PHE A 157 -9.90 5.81 -22.98
N PRO A 158 -9.45 4.60 -22.61
CA PRO A 158 -8.27 3.98 -23.22
C PRO A 158 -8.39 3.83 -24.75
N ASP A 159 -9.55 3.43 -25.26
CA ASP A 159 -9.78 3.22 -26.69
C ASP A 159 -9.57 4.49 -27.54
N ASP A 160 -9.67 5.69 -26.95
CA ASP A 160 -9.39 6.96 -27.66
C ASP A 160 -7.90 7.13 -28.00
N LEU A 161 -6.99 6.33 -27.41
CA LEU A 161 -5.57 6.29 -27.78
C LEU A 161 -5.28 5.32 -28.94
N LYS A 162 -6.24 4.51 -29.39
CA LYS A 162 -5.99 3.38 -30.29
C LYS A 162 -5.36 3.82 -31.61
N GLY A 163 -4.13 3.37 -31.87
CA GLY A 163 -3.33 3.72 -33.04
C GLY A 163 -2.69 5.11 -33.01
N LYS A 164 -2.97 5.94 -31.99
CA LYS A 164 -2.38 7.29 -31.86
C LYS A 164 -0.91 7.22 -31.52
N LYS A 165 -0.08 8.00 -32.22
CA LYS A 165 1.30 8.26 -31.82
C LYS A 165 1.30 9.31 -30.72
N VAL A 166 1.84 8.95 -29.56
CA VAL A 166 1.94 9.84 -28.40
C VAL A 166 3.41 10.17 -28.17
N LEU A 167 3.81 11.43 -28.37
CA LEU A 167 5.17 11.89 -28.08
C LEU A 167 5.39 11.95 -26.56
N GLY A 168 6.54 11.51 -26.06
CA GLY A 168 6.83 11.66 -24.64
C GLY A 168 8.09 10.96 -24.13
N PRO A 169 8.34 11.03 -22.82
CA PRO A 169 9.38 10.27 -22.15
C PRO A 169 8.97 8.79 -22.06
N ARG A 170 9.89 7.86 -22.33
CA ARG A 170 9.63 6.41 -22.17
C ARG A 170 9.79 5.96 -20.71
N THR A 171 9.07 6.62 -19.78
CA THR A 171 8.93 6.12 -18.40
C THR A 171 8.05 4.87 -18.38
N PHE A 172 8.15 4.04 -17.34
CA PHE A 172 7.28 2.87 -17.21
C PHE A 172 5.80 3.27 -17.15
N ALA A 173 5.45 4.31 -16.41
CA ALA A 173 4.08 4.85 -16.30
C ALA A 173 3.56 5.42 -17.63
N SER A 174 4.39 6.17 -18.36
CA SER A 174 4.06 6.76 -19.67
C SER A 174 3.79 5.68 -20.71
N VAL A 175 4.76 4.78 -20.91
CA VAL A 175 4.68 3.66 -21.87
C VAL A 175 3.48 2.78 -21.53
N SER A 176 3.30 2.47 -20.24
CA SER A 176 2.13 1.77 -19.72
C SER A 176 0.82 2.38 -20.22
N VAL A 177 0.48 3.60 -19.82
CA VAL A 177 -0.84 4.20 -20.11
C VAL A 177 -1.07 4.38 -21.62
N ILE A 178 -0.01 4.62 -22.39
CA ILE A 178 -0.11 4.77 -23.85
C ILE A 178 -0.38 3.41 -24.53
N GLU A 179 0.41 2.38 -24.26
CA GLU A 179 0.25 1.05 -24.89
C GLU A 179 -1.02 0.33 -24.41
N GLN A 180 -1.51 0.64 -23.21
CA GLN A 180 -2.76 0.14 -22.63
C GLN A 180 -3.99 0.56 -23.44
N GLY A 181 -4.04 1.81 -23.89
CA GLY A 181 -5.07 2.30 -24.81
C GLY A 181 -4.85 1.89 -26.27
N GLY A 182 -3.89 1.02 -26.56
CA GLY A 182 -3.50 0.67 -27.92
C GLY A 182 -2.81 1.81 -28.68
N GLY A 183 -2.32 2.83 -27.98
CA GLY A 183 -1.49 3.89 -28.53
C GLY A 183 -0.03 3.46 -28.72
N ILE A 184 0.73 4.31 -29.41
CA ILE A 184 2.12 4.06 -29.82
C ILE A 184 3.01 5.11 -29.12
N PRO A 185 3.79 4.76 -28.08
CA PRO A 185 4.65 5.72 -27.38
C PRO A 185 5.91 6.00 -28.19
N VAL A 186 6.11 7.27 -28.56
CA VAL A 186 7.24 7.74 -29.37
C VAL A 186 8.16 8.57 -28.48
N ALA A 187 9.40 8.09 -28.29
CA ALA A 187 10.44 8.88 -27.61
C ALA A 187 10.73 10.15 -28.42
N PHE A 188 10.65 11.32 -27.80
CA PHE A 188 10.82 12.59 -28.53
C PHE A 188 11.43 13.72 -27.67
N PRO A 189 12.30 14.58 -28.22
CA PRO A 189 12.76 15.78 -27.55
C PRO A 189 11.62 16.80 -27.39
N PHE A 190 11.34 17.25 -26.16
CA PHE A 190 10.24 18.21 -25.90
C PHE A 190 10.34 19.51 -26.71
N ALA A 191 11.56 19.98 -26.99
CA ALA A 191 11.80 21.20 -27.77
C ALA A 191 11.32 21.09 -29.23
N GLU A 192 11.27 19.89 -29.79
CA GLU A 192 10.82 19.64 -31.17
C GLU A 192 9.32 19.32 -31.25
N ALA A 193 8.69 18.95 -30.12
CA ALA A 193 7.31 18.45 -30.08
C ALA A 193 6.28 19.37 -30.75
N PRO A 194 6.32 20.72 -30.61
CA PRO A 194 5.39 21.60 -31.32
C PRO A 194 5.47 21.47 -32.85
N ALA A 195 6.69 21.35 -33.39
CA ALA A 195 6.93 21.20 -34.81
C ALA A 195 6.61 19.80 -35.35
N ALA A 196 6.55 18.77 -34.48
CA ALA A 196 6.10 17.43 -34.86
C ALA A 196 4.55 17.35 -34.86
N LEU A 197 3.90 17.83 -33.80
CA LEU A 197 2.44 17.83 -33.64
C LEU A 197 1.77 18.78 -34.64
N GLY A 198 2.31 19.98 -34.85
CA GLY A 198 1.80 20.95 -35.82
C GLY A 198 1.88 20.50 -37.28
N ARG A 199 2.71 19.48 -37.58
CA ARG A 199 2.80 18.84 -38.91
C ARG A 199 2.10 17.46 -38.97
N GLY A 200 1.38 17.06 -37.92
CA GLY A 200 0.66 15.78 -37.87
C GLY A 200 1.57 14.54 -37.86
N ALA A 201 2.84 14.67 -37.48
CA ALA A 201 3.74 13.51 -37.36
C ALA A 201 3.36 12.59 -36.17
N ALA A 202 2.64 13.15 -35.20
CA ALA A 202 2.02 12.49 -34.06
C ALA A 202 0.69 13.15 -33.68
N ASP A 203 -0.14 12.47 -32.89
CA ASP A 203 -1.53 12.83 -32.59
C ASP A 203 -1.70 13.57 -31.24
N ALA A 204 -0.81 13.27 -30.30
CA ALA A 204 -0.90 13.59 -28.89
C ALA A 204 0.49 13.65 -28.24
N ALA A 205 0.60 14.19 -27.03
CA ALA A 205 1.82 14.12 -26.23
C ALA A 205 1.57 13.93 -24.73
N ASP A 206 2.39 13.09 -24.10
CA ASP A 206 2.59 13.05 -22.66
C ASP A 206 3.45 14.27 -22.26
N VAL A 207 2.88 15.17 -21.45
CA VAL A 207 3.47 16.47 -21.10
C VAL A 207 3.22 16.85 -19.62
N PRO A 208 4.01 17.79 -19.06
CA PRO A 208 3.67 18.48 -17.82
C PRO A 208 2.35 19.26 -17.93
N LEU A 209 1.72 19.60 -16.80
CA LEU A 209 0.47 20.38 -16.79
C LEU A 209 0.65 21.82 -17.31
N ASP A 210 1.85 22.39 -17.19
CA ASP A 210 2.21 23.74 -17.63
C ASP A 210 2.73 23.80 -19.09
N PHE A 211 2.34 22.84 -19.94
CA PHE A 211 2.77 22.72 -21.34
C PHE A 211 2.52 23.95 -22.23
N TYR A 212 1.74 24.94 -21.78
CA TYR A 212 1.65 26.26 -22.41
C TYR A 212 3.02 26.96 -22.50
N ALA A 213 3.96 26.65 -21.60
CA ALA A 213 5.35 27.15 -21.63
C ALA A 213 6.17 26.55 -22.79
N LEU A 214 5.72 25.45 -23.39
CA LEU A 214 6.33 24.78 -24.54
C LEU A 214 5.69 25.18 -25.89
N ALA A 215 4.85 26.22 -25.91
CA ALA A 215 4.01 26.63 -27.05
C ALA A 215 3.07 25.52 -27.60
N LEU A 216 2.88 24.43 -26.85
CA LEU A 216 2.10 23.27 -27.30
C LEU A 216 0.59 23.51 -27.36
N THR A 217 0.08 24.56 -26.70
CA THR A 217 -1.32 25.01 -26.79
C THR A 217 -1.73 25.43 -28.20
N ASP A 218 -0.76 25.81 -29.03
CA ASP A 218 -1.00 26.42 -30.32
C ASP A 218 -1.20 25.32 -31.40
N VAL A 219 -0.86 24.08 -31.06
CA VAL A 219 -0.95 22.87 -31.90
C VAL A 219 -1.70 21.70 -31.24
N GLN A 220 -2.24 21.87 -30.02
CA GLN A 220 -3.04 20.88 -29.29
C GLN A 220 -4.30 21.54 -28.71
N LYS A 221 -5.49 20.98 -28.98
CA LYS A 221 -6.79 21.60 -28.63
C LYS A 221 -7.44 21.09 -27.34
N SER A 222 -6.92 20.01 -26.76
CA SER A 222 -7.47 19.39 -25.57
C SER A 222 -6.39 18.76 -24.68
N VAL A 223 -6.71 18.55 -23.40
CA VAL A 223 -5.85 17.82 -22.46
C VAL A 223 -6.68 16.90 -21.58
N LEU A 224 -6.21 15.66 -21.44
CA LEU A 224 -6.69 14.72 -20.44
C LEU A 224 -5.80 14.83 -19.19
N LEU A 225 -6.40 15.25 -18.07
CA LEU A 225 -5.78 15.23 -16.74
C LEU A 225 -5.73 13.78 -16.24
N SER A 226 -4.88 12.97 -16.86
CA SER A 226 -4.73 11.55 -16.51
C SER A 226 -4.03 11.38 -15.16
N ASN A 227 -3.08 12.27 -14.82
CA ASN A 227 -2.22 12.18 -13.64
C ASN A 227 -1.54 10.79 -13.59
N HIS A 228 -0.97 10.42 -14.75
CA HIS A 228 -0.59 9.03 -15.04
C HIS A 228 0.79 8.65 -14.50
N SER A 229 1.65 9.62 -14.24
CA SER A 229 2.85 9.48 -13.42
C SER A 229 2.94 10.62 -12.41
N PHE A 230 3.70 10.42 -11.34
CA PHE A 230 4.05 11.43 -10.36
C PHE A 230 5.50 11.22 -9.89
N ASP A 231 6.39 12.18 -10.17
CA ASP A 231 7.81 12.12 -9.80
C ASP A 231 8.11 13.14 -8.67
N PRO A 232 8.00 12.74 -7.39
CA PRO A 232 8.15 13.66 -6.26
C PRO A 232 9.59 14.18 -6.11
N ILE A 233 9.74 15.38 -5.56
CA ILE A 233 11.06 15.91 -5.21
C ILE A 233 11.44 15.42 -3.81
N VAL A 234 12.60 14.77 -3.70
CA VAL A 234 13.14 14.25 -2.43
C VAL A 234 14.10 15.28 -1.84
N VAL A 235 13.90 15.64 -0.57
CA VAL A 235 14.82 16.48 0.21
C VAL A 235 15.56 15.57 1.19
N ALA A 236 16.87 15.41 1.02
CA ALA A 236 17.66 14.48 1.82
C ALA A 236 19.05 15.02 2.19
N ALA A 237 19.75 14.30 3.06
CA ALA A 237 21.16 14.54 3.37
C ALA A 237 21.86 13.19 3.67
N PRO A 238 23.15 13.02 3.31
CA PRO A 238 23.93 11.89 3.79
C PRO A 238 23.92 11.83 5.32
N MET A 239 23.77 10.64 5.91
CA MET A 239 23.77 10.46 7.37
C MET A 239 25.04 11.03 8.04
N LYS A 240 26.18 11.01 7.34
CA LYS A 240 27.44 11.64 7.80
C LYS A 240 27.26 13.15 8.01
N THR A 241 26.63 13.84 7.07
CA THR A 241 26.30 15.28 7.15
C THR A 241 25.50 15.59 8.41
N LEU A 242 24.38 14.88 8.63
CA LEU A 242 23.53 15.12 9.79
C LEU A 242 24.23 14.78 11.12
N LYS A 243 25.12 13.77 11.12
CA LYS A 243 25.94 13.40 12.29
C LYS A 243 27.06 14.41 12.59
N SER A 244 27.53 15.17 11.60
CA SER A 244 28.50 16.27 11.82
C SER A 244 27.87 17.59 12.32
N LEU A 245 26.53 17.72 12.30
CA LEU A 245 25.85 18.91 12.80
C LEU A 245 25.58 18.83 14.31
N GLY A 246 25.95 19.88 15.04
CA GLY A 246 25.56 20.04 16.45
C GLY A 246 24.05 20.22 16.61
N ALA A 247 23.50 19.96 17.81
CA ALA A 247 22.06 19.97 18.06
C ALA A 247 21.35 21.26 17.60
N VAL A 248 21.94 22.43 17.86
CA VAL A 248 21.43 23.74 17.42
C VAL A 248 21.39 23.86 15.89
N GLN A 249 22.42 23.35 15.20
CA GLN A 249 22.48 23.37 13.74
C GLN A 249 21.49 22.40 13.10
N ARG A 250 21.32 21.22 13.70
CA ARG A 250 20.34 20.24 13.23
C ARG A 250 18.90 20.74 13.42
N GLY A 251 18.56 21.27 14.60
CA GLY A 251 17.23 21.84 14.86
C GLY A 251 16.92 23.05 13.96
N PHE A 252 17.92 23.89 13.65
CA PHE A 252 17.80 24.95 12.66
C PHE A 252 17.56 24.40 11.24
N LEU A 253 18.33 23.38 10.82
CA LEU A 253 18.15 22.72 9.53
C LEU A 253 16.74 22.14 9.37
N GLU A 254 16.30 21.33 10.32
CA GLU A 254 14.96 20.70 10.35
C GLU A 254 13.85 21.76 10.36
N GLY A 255 14.01 22.83 11.15
CA GLY A 255 13.07 23.96 11.19
C GLY A 255 12.99 24.74 9.88
N VAL A 256 14.11 24.88 9.16
CA VAL A 256 14.14 25.53 7.83
C VAL A 256 13.56 24.62 6.76
N ILE A 257 13.88 23.32 6.74
CA ILE A 257 13.32 22.35 5.78
C ILE A 257 11.80 22.22 5.94
N ARG A 258 11.26 22.21 7.17
CA ARG A 258 9.80 22.19 7.40
C ARG A 258 9.12 23.40 6.77
N GLN A 259 9.60 24.61 7.05
CA GLN A 259 9.03 25.85 6.49
C GLN A 259 9.22 25.95 4.96
N ALA A 260 10.33 25.44 4.43
CA ALA A 260 10.56 25.34 3.00
C ALA A 260 9.59 24.37 2.32
N THR A 261 9.19 23.29 3.00
CA THR A 261 8.16 22.35 2.51
C THR A 261 6.78 23.01 2.47
N GLU A 262 6.37 23.66 3.57
CA GLU A 262 5.11 24.42 3.60
C GLU A 262 5.07 25.51 2.51
N TYR A 263 6.20 26.15 2.23
CA TYR A 263 6.34 27.10 1.13
C TYR A 263 6.25 26.40 -0.24
N GLN A 264 6.95 25.29 -0.45
CA GLN A 264 6.96 24.53 -1.71
C GLN A 264 5.56 24.05 -2.08
N THR A 265 4.81 23.45 -1.15
CA THR A 265 3.43 22.99 -1.40
C THR A 265 2.49 24.15 -1.74
N ARG A 266 2.65 25.33 -1.10
CA ARG A 266 1.89 26.53 -1.50
C ARG A 266 2.26 27.02 -2.90
N GLN A 267 3.54 26.96 -3.30
CA GLN A 267 3.96 27.30 -4.66
C GLN A 267 3.47 26.27 -5.69
N ALA A 268 3.47 24.98 -5.37
CA ALA A 268 3.01 23.91 -6.25
C ALA A 268 1.51 24.03 -6.57
N LEU A 269 0.68 24.23 -5.54
CA LEU A 269 -0.75 24.51 -5.71
C LEU A 269 -0.98 25.74 -6.60
N ALA A 270 -0.31 26.86 -6.32
CA ALA A 270 -0.45 28.09 -7.12
C ALA A 270 -0.04 27.91 -8.59
N VAL A 271 0.98 27.09 -8.88
CA VAL A 271 1.37 26.72 -10.26
C VAL A 271 0.33 25.83 -10.94
N GLN A 272 -0.28 24.88 -10.21
CA GLN A 272 -1.36 24.03 -10.74
C GLN A 272 -2.61 24.84 -11.09
N GLU A 273 -3.06 25.70 -10.17
CA GLU A 273 -4.21 26.60 -10.37
C GLU A 273 -3.98 27.56 -11.54
N LYS A 274 -2.81 28.20 -11.60
CA LYS A 274 -2.38 29.04 -12.73
C LYS A 274 -2.39 28.26 -14.04
N SER A 275 -1.90 27.02 -14.06
CA SER A 275 -1.81 26.21 -15.28
C SER A 275 -3.20 25.88 -15.82
N LEU A 276 -4.12 25.45 -14.96
CA LEU A 276 -5.51 25.21 -15.34
C LEU A 276 -6.21 26.48 -15.84
N ALA A 277 -5.93 27.64 -15.23
CA ALA A 277 -6.44 28.93 -15.69
C ALA A 277 -5.91 29.32 -17.07
N VAL A 278 -4.60 29.26 -17.31
CA VAL A 278 -3.96 29.61 -18.60
C VAL A 278 -4.39 28.66 -19.72
N LEU A 279 -4.54 27.36 -19.44
CA LEU A 279 -5.06 26.40 -20.41
C LEU A 279 -6.52 26.71 -20.79
N LYS A 280 -7.36 27.09 -19.81
CA LYS A 280 -8.75 27.49 -20.06
C LYS A 280 -8.84 28.81 -20.83
N GLU A 281 -7.98 29.78 -20.52
CA GLU A 281 -7.87 31.06 -21.23
C GLU A 281 -7.49 30.85 -22.70
N ARG A 282 -6.53 29.95 -22.96
CA ARG A 282 -6.12 29.53 -24.32
C ARG A 282 -7.12 28.59 -25.01
N GLY A 283 -8.33 28.42 -24.48
CA GLY A 283 -9.40 27.66 -25.11
C GLY A 283 -9.21 26.13 -25.13
N ILE A 284 -8.25 25.60 -24.36
CA ILE A 284 -7.97 24.16 -24.31
C ILE A 284 -9.13 23.42 -23.64
N LYS A 285 -9.67 22.39 -24.29
CA LYS A 285 -10.66 21.50 -23.66
C LYS A 285 -9.98 20.61 -22.62
N ILE A 286 -10.00 21.06 -21.36
CA ILE A 286 -9.56 20.28 -20.20
C ILE A 286 -10.60 19.19 -19.90
N THR A 287 -10.17 17.94 -19.79
CA THR A 287 -10.99 16.79 -19.41
C THR A 287 -10.34 16.08 -18.22
N ALA A 288 -11.10 15.85 -17.14
CA ALA A 288 -10.63 15.02 -16.03
C ALA A 288 -10.86 13.54 -16.35
N LEU A 289 -9.91 12.67 -15.97
CA LEU A 289 -10.09 11.23 -16.10
C LEU A 289 -11.12 10.74 -15.08
N SER A 290 -12.26 10.23 -15.54
CA SER A 290 -13.30 9.66 -14.67
C SER A 290 -12.80 8.42 -13.94
N GLU A 291 -13.40 8.04 -12.80
CA GLU A 291 -12.97 6.82 -12.10
C GLU A 291 -13.18 5.56 -12.96
N ASP A 292 -14.25 5.48 -13.75
CA ASP A 292 -14.44 4.38 -14.70
C ASP A 292 -13.33 4.32 -15.76
N ALA A 293 -12.98 5.44 -16.39
CA ALA A 293 -11.88 5.47 -17.36
C ALA A 293 -10.52 5.16 -16.71
N ARG A 294 -10.30 5.64 -15.49
CA ARG A 294 -9.10 5.37 -14.68
C ARG A 294 -8.96 3.88 -14.33
N LEU A 295 -10.07 3.21 -14.03
CA LEU A 295 -10.14 1.77 -13.83
C LEU A 295 -9.85 1.03 -15.13
N SER A 296 -10.42 1.45 -16.26
CA SER A 296 -10.16 0.84 -17.58
C SER A 296 -8.68 0.91 -17.98
N PHE A 297 -8.00 2.06 -17.78
CA PHE A 297 -6.55 2.16 -18.00
C PHE A 297 -5.77 1.22 -17.09
N ARG A 298 -6.01 1.26 -15.76
CA ARG A 298 -5.32 0.38 -14.80
C ARG A 298 -5.50 -1.10 -15.12
N ALA A 299 -6.72 -1.54 -15.49
CA ALA A 299 -7.03 -2.94 -15.79
C ALA A 299 -6.29 -3.49 -17.02
N ALA A 300 -6.11 -2.67 -18.07
CA ALA A 300 -5.28 -3.02 -19.23
C ALA A 300 -3.77 -3.06 -18.91
N GLY A 301 -3.36 -2.52 -17.77
CA GLY A 301 -1.95 -2.33 -17.40
C GLY A 301 -1.32 -3.49 -16.66
N PHE A 302 -2.01 -4.02 -15.64
CA PHE A 302 -1.52 -5.18 -14.90
C PHE A 302 -1.38 -6.41 -15.80
N THR A 303 -2.22 -6.54 -16.83
CA THR A 303 -2.18 -7.60 -17.85
C THR A 303 -0.87 -7.63 -18.64
N ARG A 304 -0.37 -6.48 -19.12
CA ARG A 304 0.87 -6.42 -19.93
C ARG A 304 2.15 -6.25 -19.11
N ALA A 305 2.10 -5.54 -18.00
CA ALA A 305 3.30 -5.29 -17.20
C ALA A 305 3.77 -6.54 -16.42
N ALA A 306 2.84 -7.32 -15.87
CA ALA A 306 3.17 -8.53 -15.10
C ALA A 306 3.92 -9.59 -15.93
N LEU A 307 3.76 -9.58 -17.26
CA LEU A 307 4.47 -10.44 -18.20
C LEU A 307 5.93 -10.02 -18.48
N LYS A 308 6.39 -8.85 -17.99
CA LYS A 308 7.76 -8.34 -18.27
C LYS A 308 8.52 -7.74 -17.10
N SER A 309 7.89 -7.38 -15.97
CA SER A 309 8.57 -6.79 -14.81
C SER A 309 8.74 -7.75 -13.62
N THR A 310 8.28 -8.99 -13.73
CA THR A 310 8.25 -9.99 -12.64
C THR A 310 9.63 -10.57 -12.31
N GLU A 311 10.54 -10.69 -13.28
CA GLU A 311 11.87 -11.28 -13.07
C GLU A 311 12.86 -10.38 -12.31
N SER A 312 12.74 -9.05 -12.41
CA SER A 312 13.79 -8.11 -11.97
C SER A 312 13.48 -7.31 -10.71
N VAL A 313 12.21 -7.17 -10.32
CA VAL A 313 11.81 -6.27 -9.23
C VAL A 313 11.78 -6.95 -7.85
N PHE A 314 11.60 -8.28 -7.77
CA PHE A 314 11.32 -8.96 -6.50
C PHE A 314 12.46 -9.81 -5.92
N ALA A 315 13.50 -10.18 -6.68
CA ALA A 315 14.59 -11.03 -6.21
C ALA A 315 15.64 -10.30 -5.34
N GLY A 316 15.28 -9.81 -4.15
CA GLY A 316 16.18 -9.07 -3.25
C GLY A 316 15.47 -8.14 -2.26
N THR A 317 15.84 -8.25 -0.98
CA THR A 317 14.99 -7.90 0.17
C THR A 317 15.67 -6.93 1.16
N SER A 318 14.88 -6.11 1.89
CA SER A 318 15.35 -4.93 2.64
C SER A 318 15.42 -5.15 4.18
N PRO A 319 16.43 -4.59 4.87
CA PRO A 319 16.63 -4.76 6.30
C PRO A 319 15.80 -3.92 7.31
N VAL A 320 14.95 -2.95 6.93
CA VAL A 320 14.23 -2.11 7.92
C VAL A 320 13.15 -2.87 8.73
N LEU A 321 12.81 -4.09 8.33
CA LEU A 321 11.95 -5.00 9.10
C LEU A 321 12.56 -5.42 10.46
N LYS A 322 13.81 -5.05 10.73
CA LYS A 322 14.57 -5.34 11.98
C LYS A 322 14.43 -4.31 13.11
N SER A 323 13.59 -3.26 12.98
CA SER A 323 13.41 -2.23 14.03
C SER A 323 12.02 -2.22 14.70
N ALA A 324 11.09 -3.08 14.27
CA ALA A 324 9.74 -3.22 14.84
C ALA A 324 9.65 -4.33 15.91
N GLY A 325 10.66 -4.48 16.76
CA GLY A 325 10.71 -5.53 17.79
C GLY A 325 12.14 -5.80 18.27
N MET A 326 12.35 -5.94 19.57
CA MET A 326 13.68 -5.93 20.20
C MET A 326 14.66 -7.00 19.69
N ALA A 327 15.79 -6.52 19.14
CA ALA A 327 17.14 -7.05 19.23
C ALA A 327 17.37 -8.58 19.31
N GLN A 328 18.07 -9.14 18.31
CA GLN A 328 18.95 -10.28 18.60
C GLN A 328 20.18 -10.44 17.67
N ALA A 329 20.87 -11.56 17.93
CA ALA A 329 22.21 -11.96 17.56
C ALA A 329 22.57 -11.98 16.05
N GLN A 330 23.86 -12.20 15.81
CA GLN A 330 24.47 -12.36 14.49
C GLN A 330 23.99 -13.66 13.81
N GLY A 331 23.65 -13.59 12.51
CA GLY A 331 23.73 -14.77 11.62
C GLY A 331 22.43 -15.42 11.12
N GLN A 332 21.25 -14.80 11.25
CA GLN A 332 19.97 -15.31 10.72
C GLN A 332 19.36 -14.37 9.65
N PRO A 333 18.48 -14.88 8.74
CA PRO A 333 17.96 -14.14 7.58
C PRO A 333 17.06 -12.93 7.92
N LEU A 334 16.49 -12.31 6.89
CA LEU A 334 15.50 -11.23 7.00
C LEU A 334 14.09 -11.80 6.93
N ALA A 335 13.16 -11.19 7.66
CA ALA A 335 11.74 -11.56 7.68
C ALA A 335 10.88 -10.32 7.95
N SER A 336 9.64 -10.30 7.43
CA SER A 336 8.75 -9.14 7.43
C SER A 336 7.70 -9.19 8.54
N TYR A 337 7.70 -8.23 9.45
CA TYR A 337 6.64 -8.16 10.48
C TYR A 337 5.47 -7.29 10.05
N TRP A 338 4.24 -7.80 10.19
CA TRP A 338 3.00 -7.04 10.00
C TRP A 338 2.09 -7.13 11.23
N LYS A 339 1.59 -5.99 11.71
CA LYS A 339 0.75 -5.94 12.90
C LYS A 339 -0.69 -6.36 12.58
N VAL A 340 -1.18 -7.37 13.29
CA VAL A 340 -2.54 -7.90 13.21
C VAL A 340 -3.26 -7.67 14.53
N PHE A 341 -4.41 -7.02 14.50
CA PHE A 341 -5.35 -7.03 15.62
C PHE A 341 -6.16 -8.31 15.58
N PHE A 342 -6.47 -8.92 16.72
CA PHE A 342 -7.27 -10.14 16.75
C PHE A 342 -8.38 -10.12 17.78
N ALA A 343 -9.42 -10.89 17.49
CA ALA A 343 -10.46 -11.30 18.41
C ALA A 343 -10.61 -12.84 18.33
N THR A 344 -10.76 -13.50 19.47
CA THR A 344 -10.82 -14.97 19.54
C THR A 344 -11.65 -15.45 20.73
N ASN A 345 -12.44 -16.50 20.52
CA ASN A 345 -13.10 -17.27 21.57
C ASN A 345 -12.44 -18.64 21.79
N ARG A 346 -11.17 -18.80 21.39
CA ARG A 346 -10.33 -19.95 21.74
C ARG A 346 -9.97 -19.91 23.22
N GLU A 347 -9.88 -21.07 23.85
CA GLU A 347 -9.30 -21.20 25.19
C GLU A 347 -7.82 -20.79 25.17
N ALA A 348 -7.40 -20.05 26.19
CA ALA A 348 -6.01 -19.60 26.35
C ALA A 348 -5.29 -20.50 27.35
N ALA A 349 -4.39 -21.37 26.86
CA ALA A 349 -3.65 -22.34 27.64
C ALA A 349 -2.12 -22.16 27.45
N ASN A 350 -1.37 -22.07 28.55
CA ASN A 350 0.10 -21.91 28.54
C ASN A 350 0.59 -20.78 27.60
N ARG A 351 -0.07 -19.62 27.69
CA ARG A 351 0.06 -18.42 26.83
C ARG A 351 -0.40 -18.59 25.37
N LYS A 352 -0.65 -19.80 24.85
CA LYS A 352 -1.16 -20.06 23.49
C LYS A 352 -2.68 -20.15 23.45
N PHE A 353 -3.26 -20.15 22.25
CA PHE A 353 -4.68 -20.43 22.02
C PHE A 353 -4.89 -21.85 21.47
N THR A 354 -5.88 -22.58 21.99
CA THR A 354 -6.16 -23.98 21.62
C THR A 354 -7.13 -24.10 20.44
N GLY A 355 -7.55 -25.33 20.11
CA GLY A 355 -8.62 -25.63 19.16
C GLY A 355 -10.00 -25.75 19.82
N ASP A 356 -10.16 -25.33 21.06
CA ASP A 356 -11.38 -25.53 21.86
C ASP A 356 -11.94 -24.18 22.36
N ILE A 357 -13.24 -24.14 22.71
CA ILE A 357 -13.93 -22.89 23.09
C ILE A 357 -13.53 -22.46 24.50
N GLY A 358 -13.06 -21.21 24.62
CA GLY A 358 -12.78 -20.55 25.89
C GLY A 358 -14.03 -19.96 26.57
N THR A 359 -13.86 -19.51 27.81
CA THR A 359 -14.94 -18.95 28.65
C THR A 359 -15.44 -17.55 28.23
N GLY A 360 -14.85 -16.94 27.20
CA GLY A 360 -15.19 -15.60 26.75
C GLY A 360 -14.51 -15.20 25.44
N LEU A 361 -14.75 -13.96 25.02
CA LEU A 361 -14.21 -13.37 23.79
C LEU A 361 -13.01 -12.46 24.13
N LEU A 362 -11.82 -12.94 23.79
CA LEU A 362 -10.54 -12.31 24.07
C LEU A 362 -10.06 -11.47 22.89
N TYR A 363 -9.31 -10.41 23.19
CA TYR A 363 -8.78 -9.46 22.21
C TYR A 363 -7.29 -9.22 22.44
N GLY A 364 -6.58 -8.88 21.36
CA GLY A 364 -5.18 -8.48 21.43
C GLY A 364 -4.64 -7.99 20.10
N GLN A 365 -3.32 -7.87 20.05
CA GLN A 365 -2.54 -7.60 18.86
C GLN A 365 -1.35 -8.56 18.82
N ALA A 366 -0.87 -8.87 17.62
CA ALA A 366 0.37 -9.60 17.41
C ALA A 366 1.15 -8.99 16.25
N ASP A 367 2.47 -9.08 16.30
CA ASP A 367 3.33 -8.84 15.15
C ASP A 367 3.62 -10.18 14.48
N VAL A 368 3.27 -10.28 13.19
CA VAL A 368 3.22 -11.55 12.46
C VAL A 368 4.32 -11.55 11.41
N GLU A 369 5.21 -12.53 11.51
CA GLU A 369 6.33 -12.75 10.61
C GLU A 369 5.84 -13.32 9.26
N LEU A 370 6.24 -12.69 8.16
CA LEU A 370 5.97 -13.08 6.78
C LEU A 370 7.32 -13.29 6.07
N PRO A 371 7.50 -14.37 5.29
CA PRO A 371 8.75 -14.64 4.60
C PRO A 371 9.02 -13.57 3.53
N THR A 372 10.24 -13.04 3.48
CA THR A 372 10.66 -12.07 2.46
C THR A 372 10.97 -12.72 1.11
N ASP A 373 11.41 -13.98 1.13
CA ASP A 373 11.94 -14.71 -0.03
C ASP A 373 11.38 -16.14 -0.09
N ASP A 374 10.12 -16.34 -0.53
CA ASP A 374 9.80 -17.39 -1.52
C ASP A 374 8.39 -17.25 -2.14
N LEU A 375 8.28 -17.57 -3.44
CA LEU A 375 7.09 -18.00 -4.19
C LEU A 375 7.30 -17.97 -5.71
N VAL A 376 8.35 -17.32 -6.20
CA VAL A 376 8.55 -17.02 -7.63
C VAL A 376 9.43 -18.05 -8.35
N ASN A 377 10.33 -18.77 -7.66
CA ASN A 377 11.51 -19.38 -8.31
C ASN A 377 11.87 -20.84 -7.95
N THR A 378 10.97 -21.64 -7.35
CA THR A 378 11.26 -23.06 -6.99
C THR A 378 10.57 -24.10 -7.89
N SER A 379 11.33 -25.14 -8.30
CA SER A 379 10.86 -26.18 -9.22
C SER A 379 9.72 -27.05 -8.63
N PRO A 380 8.92 -27.76 -9.46
CA PRO A 380 7.84 -28.62 -8.99
C PRO A 380 8.29 -29.70 -7.99
N GLU A 381 9.47 -30.26 -8.21
CA GLU A 381 10.07 -31.34 -7.41
C GLU A 381 10.59 -30.81 -6.08
N MET A 382 11.31 -29.68 -6.10
CA MET A 382 11.84 -29.05 -4.88
C MET A 382 10.71 -28.59 -3.95
N ARG A 383 9.60 -28.08 -4.52
CA ARG A 383 8.36 -27.81 -3.78
C ARG A 383 7.78 -29.04 -3.10
N HIS A 384 8.08 -30.26 -3.54
CA HIS A 384 7.64 -31.49 -2.88
C HIS A 384 8.52 -31.92 -1.70
N MET A 385 9.81 -31.54 -1.68
CA MET A 385 10.71 -31.76 -0.54
C MET A 385 10.49 -30.70 0.56
N LEU A 386 10.36 -29.42 0.20
CA LEU A 386 10.08 -28.35 1.16
C LEU A 386 8.75 -28.54 1.91
N ARG A 387 7.75 -29.18 1.27
CA ARG A 387 6.47 -29.56 1.90
C ARG A 387 6.58 -30.51 3.09
N PHE A 388 7.73 -31.16 3.33
CA PHE A 388 7.99 -31.91 4.56
C PHE A 388 8.77 -31.11 5.63
N ALA A 389 9.55 -30.10 5.24
CA ALA A 389 10.27 -29.23 6.18
C ALA A 389 9.35 -28.22 6.88
N ALA A 390 8.29 -27.76 6.20
CA ALA A 390 7.29 -26.83 6.72
C ALA A 390 6.46 -27.35 7.93
N ARG A 391 6.69 -28.59 8.38
CA ARG A 391 6.11 -29.14 9.63
C ARG A 391 6.90 -28.78 10.90
N GLY A 392 7.99 -28.03 10.82
CA GLY A 392 8.87 -27.73 11.96
C GLY A 392 9.35 -26.27 12.12
N GLY A 393 8.98 -25.35 11.23
CA GLY A 393 9.33 -23.93 11.31
C GLY A 393 8.12 -23.09 11.70
N GLY A 394 7.96 -22.79 12.99
CA GLY A 394 6.82 -22.00 13.48
C GLY A 394 7.00 -20.50 13.20
N VAL A 395 5.93 -19.84 12.74
CA VAL A 395 5.82 -18.38 12.73
C VAL A 395 5.92 -17.88 14.18
N MET A 396 6.87 -17.00 14.49
CA MET A 396 7.04 -16.47 15.84
C MET A 396 6.03 -15.34 16.11
N VAL A 397 4.78 -15.72 16.35
CA VAL A 397 3.70 -14.79 16.73
C VAL A 397 3.92 -14.31 18.17
N GLU A 398 4.49 -13.12 18.35
CA GLU A 398 4.53 -12.47 19.66
C GLU A 398 3.29 -11.55 19.85
N TRP A 399 2.40 -11.93 20.77
CA TRP A 399 1.22 -11.15 21.15
C TRP A 399 1.50 -10.19 22.31
N ASP A 400 1.76 -8.92 21.98
CA ASP A 400 2.03 -7.87 22.96
C ASP A 400 0.73 -7.35 23.59
N LYS A 401 0.33 -8.06 24.66
CA LYS A 401 -0.86 -7.90 25.54
C LYS A 401 -2.16 -8.45 24.97
N VAL A 402 -2.61 -9.57 25.57
CA VAL A 402 -4.03 -9.92 25.65
C VAL A 402 -4.64 -9.08 26.78
N SER A 403 -5.82 -8.49 26.56
CA SER A 403 -6.55 -7.76 27.60
C SER A 403 -8.03 -8.11 27.59
N GLU A 404 -8.60 -8.33 28.77
CA GLU A 404 -10.06 -8.39 28.97
C GLU A 404 -10.74 -7.03 28.77
N ALA A 405 -9.96 -5.94 28.76
CA ALA A 405 -10.42 -4.59 28.48
C ALA A 405 -11.02 -4.47 27.07
N PRO A 406 -12.07 -3.64 26.88
CA PRO A 406 -12.80 -3.58 25.62
C PRO A 406 -11.97 -2.98 24.48
N PHE A 407 -12.10 -3.61 23.32
CA PHE A 407 -11.64 -3.23 21.97
C PHE A 407 -11.31 -1.73 21.73
N PRO A 408 -12.18 -0.74 22.08
CA PRO A 408 -11.89 0.69 21.94
C PRO A 408 -10.50 1.18 22.37
N ASP A 409 -9.92 0.79 23.51
CA ASP A 409 -8.70 1.49 24.00
C ASP A 409 -7.43 1.19 23.19
N GLY A 410 -7.30 -0.03 22.66
CA GLY A 410 -6.23 -0.39 21.73
C GLY A 410 -6.48 0.18 20.34
N PHE A 411 -7.71 0.00 19.84
CA PHE A 411 -8.06 0.37 18.47
C PHE A 411 -8.18 1.89 18.27
N ALA A 412 -8.68 2.64 19.27
CA ALA A 412 -8.75 4.10 19.23
C ALA A 412 -7.36 4.76 19.35
N LYS A 413 -6.34 4.06 19.90
CA LYS A 413 -4.95 4.50 19.78
C LYS A 413 -4.44 4.35 18.35
N ALA A 414 -4.73 3.23 17.67
CA ALA A 414 -4.44 3.09 16.24
C ALA A 414 -5.16 4.16 15.38
N LYS A 415 -6.44 4.45 15.69
CA LYS A 415 -7.26 5.52 15.08
C LYS A 415 -6.63 6.93 15.19
N ARG A 416 -5.80 7.19 16.21
CA ARG A 416 -5.03 8.44 16.34
C ARG A 416 -3.75 8.48 15.50
N VAL A 417 -3.22 7.33 15.08
CA VAL A 417 -2.00 7.22 14.26
C VAL A 417 -2.34 7.12 12.77
N ILE A 418 -3.42 6.41 12.41
CA ILE A 418 -3.87 6.21 11.03
C ILE A 418 -5.39 6.49 10.94
N PRO A 419 -5.83 7.76 10.82
CA PRO A 419 -7.25 8.11 10.80
C PRO A 419 -8.00 7.77 9.50
N ALA A 420 -7.29 7.30 8.46
CA ALA A 420 -7.75 7.34 7.07
C ALA A 420 -7.64 6.01 6.29
N LEU A 421 -7.46 4.88 6.97
CA LEU A 421 -7.48 3.54 6.35
C LEU A 421 -8.47 2.64 7.07
N ALA A 422 -9.49 2.17 6.35
CA ALA A 422 -10.46 1.23 6.86
C ALA A 422 -9.85 -0.18 7.01
N PRO A 423 -10.17 -0.92 8.08
CA PRO A 423 -9.63 -2.26 8.29
C PRO A 423 -10.18 -3.28 7.28
N VAL A 424 -9.53 -4.44 7.20
CA VAL A 424 -10.08 -5.66 6.61
C VAL A 424 -10.19 -6.72 7.71
N LEU A 425 -11.40 -7.25 7.92
CA LEU A 425 -11.64 -8.39 8.81
C LEU A 425 -11.46 -9.70 8.03
N TYR A 426 -10.58 -10.58 8.50
CA TYR A 426 -10.44 -11.94 8.00
C TYR A 426 -11.05 -12.96 8.97
N VAL A 427 -11.83 -13.89 8.44
CA VAL A 427 -12.37 -15.06 9.15
C VAL A 427 -11.89 -16.33 8.46
N HIS A 428 -11.11 -17.15 9.18
CA HIS A 428 -10.48 -18.35 8.62
C HIS A 428 -11.44 -19.52 8.42
N GLY A 429 -10.97 -20.54 7.70
CA GLY A 429 -11.68 -21.78 7.44
C GLY A 429 -11.40 -22.90 8.45
N PHE A 430 -11.88 -24.10 8.11
CA PHE A 430 -11.61 -25.36 8.80
C PHE A 430 -10.10 -25.63 8.97
N ALA A 431 -9.71 -26.37 10.01
CA ALA A 431 -8.36 -26.88 10.22
C ALA A 431 -7.24 -25.82 10.27
N ASN A 432 -7.57 -24.57 10.64
CA ASN A 432 -6.58 -23.51 10.87
C ASN A 432 -6.23 -23.45 12.37
N SER A 433 -4.96 -23.23 12.72
CA SER A 433 -4.56 -22.80 14.07
C SER A 433 -4.87 -21.31 14.29
N PHE A 434 -4.60 -20.81 15.49
CA PHE A 434 -4.60 -19.36 15.76
C PHE A 434 -3.54 -18.64 14.91
N ASP A 435 -2.36 -19.23 14.78
CA ASP A 435 -1.21 -18.65 14.08
C ASP A 435 -1.47 -18.58 12.56
N ASP A 436 -2.16 -19.57 11.98
CA ASP A 436 -2.57 -19.57 10.56
C ASP A 436 -3.60 -18.48 10.25
N ALA A 437 -4.54 -18.24 11.18
CA ALA A 437 -5.54 -17.18 11.06
C ALA A 437 -4.90 -15.79 11.07
N LEU A 438 -3.94 -15.57 11.96
CA LEU A 438 -3.15 -14.34 12.03
C LEU A 438 -2.24 -14.17 10.80
N THR A 439 -1.56 -15.23 10.35
CA THR A 439 -0.73 -15.23 9.13
C THR A 439 -1.54 -14.87 7.88
N SER A 440 -2.74 -15.43 7.75
CA SER A 440 -3.65 -15.12 6.66
C SER A 440 -4.13 -13.67 6.68
N ALA A 441 -4.49 -13.15 7.86
CA ALA A 441 -4.90 -11.75 8.04
C ALA A 441 -3.73 -10.78 7.77
N ALA A 442 -2.53 -11.08 8.25
CA ALA A 442 -1.31 -10.32 8.00
C ALA A 442 -1.04 -10.19 6.50
N ARG A 443 -1.16 -11.31 5.76
CA ARG A 443 -0.94 -11.33 4.30
C ARG A 443 -1.98 -10.52 3.53
N ILE A 444 -3.25 -10.51 3.97
CA ILE A 444 -4.29 -9.64 3.40
C ILE A 444 -3.99 -8.17 3.69
N GLY A 445 -3.59 -7.83 4.92
CA GLY A 445 -3.20 -6.48 5.30
C GLY A 445 -2.01 -5.97 4.48
N TRP A 446 -0.93 -6.76 4.42
CA TRP A 446 0.26 -6.50 3.61
C TRP A 446 -0.09 -6.23 2.14
N ASN A 447 -0.83 -7.14 1.50
CA ASN A 447 -1.18 -7.03 0.08
C ASN A 447 -2.14 -5.87 -0.24
N THR A 448 -2.87 -5.34 0.74
CA THR A 448 -3.81 -4.21 0.55
C THR A 448 -3.33 -2.89 1.14
N GLY A 449 -2.24 -2.90 1.92
CA GLY A 449 -1.78 -1.75 2.69
C GLY A 449 -2.72 -1.32 3.82
N ARG A 450 -3.65 -2.18 4.27
CA ARG A 450 -4.74 -1.85 5.21
C ARG A 450 -4.56 -2.52 6.59
N PRO A 451 -5.09 -1.92 7.68
CA PRO A 451 -5.10 -2.56 8.99
C PRO A 451 -5.79 -3.93 8.95
N ALA A 452 -5.08 -4.98 9.39
CA ALA A 452 -5.59 -6.33 9.42
C ALA A 452 -6.27 -6.64 10.76
N VAL A 453 -7.47 -7.21 10.71
CA VAL A 453 -8.18 -7.77 11.87
C VAL A 453 -8.44 -9.24 11.62
N ALA A 454 -8.04 -10.13 12.53
CA ALA A 454 -8.37 -11.56 12.47
C ALA A 454 -9.49 -11.89 13.47
N PHE A 455 -10.51 -12.64 13.02
CA PHE A 455 -11.35 -13.41 13.94
C PHE A 455 -10.91 -14.88 13.92
N ALA A 456 -10.30 -15.32 15.03
CA ALA A 456 -9.80 -16.67 15.19
C ALA A 456 -10.75 -17.53 16.02
N TRP A 457 -11.68 -18.21 15.37
CA TRP A 457 -12.58 -19.18 16.02
C TRP A 457 -11.86 -20.53 16.25
N PRO A 458 -12.36 -21.43 17.13
CA PRO A 458 -11.58 -22.59 17.59
C PRO A 458 -11.57 -23.78 16.61
N SER A 459 -10.85 -23.66 15.50
CA SER A 459 -10.49 -24.82 14.67
C SER A 459 -9.23 -25.53 15.16
N ARG A 460 -9.18 -26.86 15.00
CA ARG A 460 -8.17 -27.74 15.61
C ARG A 460 -6.83 -27.86 14.89
N GLY A 461 -6.62 -27.13 13.78
CA GLY A 461 -5.37 -27.21 13.02
C GLY A 461 -5.13 -28.58 12.34
N SER A 462 -6.17 -29.42 12.23
CA SER A 462 -6.07 -30.83 11.85
C SER A 462 -7.16 -31.21 10.85
N VAL A 463 -6.79 -31.99 9.82
CA VAL A 463 -7.65 -32.30 8.65
C VAL A 463 -8.34 -33.67 8.74
N THR A 464 -8.55 -34.23 9.93
CA THR A 464 -9.25 -35.53 10.06
C THR A 464 -10.78 -35.38 9.94
N PRO A 465 -11.51 -36.43 9.51
CA PRO A 465 -12.97 -36.42 9.50
C PRO A 465 -13.62 -36.27 10.89
N GLY A 466 -12.90 -36.64 11.96
CA GLY A 466 -13.33 -36.40 13.34
C GLY A 466 -13.18 -34.94 13.73
N ASP A 467 -12.04 -34.34 13.41
CA ASP A 467 -11.78 -32.91 13.65
C ASP A 467 -12.72 -32.02 12.86
N TYR A 468 -13.11 -32.37 11.63
CA TYR A 468 -14.10 -31.61 10.86
C TYR A 468 -15.44 -31.46 11.60
N ARG A 469 -15.92 -32.52 12.27
CA ARG A 469 -17.16 -32.43 13.05
C ARG A 469 -16.99 -31.63 14.35
N ALA A 470 -15.80 -31.65 14.95
CA ALA A 470 -15.47 -30.82 16.10
C ALA A 470 -15.36 -29.34 15.72
N ASP A 471 -14.62 -29.02 14.66
CA ASP A 471 -14.53 -27.68 14.06
C ASP A 471 -15.91 -27.15 13.65
N GLN A 472 -16.80 -28.00 13.12
CA GLN A 472 -18.18 -27.61 12.81
C GLN A 472 -18.98 -27.24 14.07
N GLN A 473 -18.76 -27.96 15.18
CA GLN A 473 -19.37 -27.63 16.48
C GLN A 473 -18.78 -26.37 17.10
N THR A 474 -17.47 -26.15 17.02
CA THR A 474 -16.85 -24.92 17.54
C THR A 474 -17.16 -23.70 16.69
N ALA A 475 -17.32 -23.86 15.37
CA ALA A 475 -17.84 -22.85 14.46
C ALA A 475 -19.26 -22.40 14.85
N ASP A 476 -20.17 -23.36 15.10
CA ASP A 476 -21.53 -23.08 15.58
C ASP A 476 -21.54 -22.52 17.03
N GLY A 477 -20.53 -22.83 17.85
CA GLY A 477 -20.30 -22.17 19.15
C GLY A 477 -19.68 -20.77 19.06
N SER A 478 -19.26 -20.31 17.89
CA SER A 478 -18.57 -19.03 17.68
C SER A 478 -19.44 -17.92 17.07
N LEU A 479 -20.73 -18.19 16.82
CA LEU A 479 -21.65 -17.28 16.13
C LEU A 479 -21.86 -15.96 16.90
N ASP A 480 -22.19 -16.04 18.19
CA ASP A 480 -22.39 -14.86 19.04
C ASP A 480 -21.10 -14.08 19.30
N ALA A 481 -19.96 -14.77 19.30
CA ALA A 481 -18.63 -14.17 19.45
C ALA A 481 -18.28 -13.32 18.22
N LEU A 482 -18.44 -13.86 17.00
CA LEU A 482 -18.27 -13.05 15.78
C LEU A 482 -19.33 -11.94 15.69
N ALA A 483 -20.57 -12.18 16.12
CA ALA A 483 -21.59 -11.13 16.15
C ALA A 483 -21.18 -9.95 17.06
N LEU A 484 -20.56 -10.20 18.22
CA LEU A 484 -19.99 -9.15 19.09
C LEU A 484 -18.80 -8.42 18.43
N VAL A 485 -17.98 -9.11 17.62
CA VAL A 485 -16.89 -8.47 16.85
C VAL A 485 -17.45 -7.58 15.75
N LEU A 486 -18.43 -8.04 14.98
CA LEU A 486 -19.11 -7.27 13.94
C LEU A 486 -19.85 -6.06 14.51
N GLU A 487 -20.51 -6.23 15.65
CA GLU A 487 -21.19 -5.15 16.38
C GLU A 487 -20.20 -4.05 16.79
N ARG A 488 -19.06 -4.39 17.41
CA ARG A 488 -18.03 -3.41 17.78
C ARG A 488 -17.42 -2.74 16.54
N LEU A 489 -17.06 -3.52 15.51
CA LEU A 489 -16.49 -3.02 14.24
C LEU A 489 -17.44 -2.13 13.42
N GLY A 490 -18.74 -2.10 13.72
CA GLY A 490 -19.71 -1.24 13.03
C GLY A 490 -20.43 -0.22 13.92
N LEU A 491 -20.30 -0.28 15.25
CA LEU A 491 -20.83 0.73 16.19
C LEU A 491 -19.77 1.72 16.69
N ASP A 492 -18.49 1.36 16.78
CA ASP A 492 -17.40 2.32 17.11
C ASP A 492 -17.09 3.31 15.94
N TYR A 493 -17.98 3.34 14.94
CA TYR A 493 -17.78 3.84 13.59
C TYR A 493 -19.07 4.47 12.98
N ASP A 494 -19.73 5.38 13.70
CA ASP A 494 -20.88 6.19 13.20
C ASP A 494 -20.66 6.89 11.83
N THR A 495 -19.44 6.90 11.29
CA THR A 495 -19.04 7.58 10.06
C THR A 495 -18.29 6.71 9.04
N VAL A 496 -18.19 5.38 9.19
CA VAL A 496 -17.35 4.54 8.31
C VAL A 496 -18.10 3.32 7.76
N THR A 497 -18.52 3.42 6.50
CA THR A 497 -19.08 2.32 5.70
C THR A 497 -18.01 1.45 5.04
N ASP A 498 -16.72 1.65 5.33
CA ASP A 498 -15.59 1.18 4.51
C ASP A 498 -14.90 -0.12 4.97
N VAL A 499 -15.37 -0.73 6.06
CA VAL A 499 -14.85 -2.01 6.58
C VAL A 499 -15.16 -3.13 5.58
N ASP A 500 -14.13 -3.85 5.13
CA ASP A 500 -14.30 -5.05 4.31
C ASP A 500 -14.22 -6.32 5.16
N ILE A 501 -14.90 -7.38 4.73
CA ILE A 501 -14.88 -8.70 5.38
C ILE A 501 -14.51 -9.77 4.35
N VAL A 502 -13.46 -10.55 4.64
CA VAL A 502 -12.97 -11.68 3.85
C VAL A 502 -13.14 -12.95 4.66
N VAL A 503 -13.81 -13.96 4.10
CA VAL A 503 -14.16 -15.19 4.82
C VAL A 503 -13.83 -16.41 3.98
N HIS A 504 -13.13 -17.37 4.57
CA HIS A 504 -12.68 -18.59 3.90
C HIS A 504 -13.43 -19.83 4.41
N SER A 505 -13.89 -20.70 3.49
CA SER A 505 -14.38 -22.05 3.79
C SER A 505 -15.41 -22.09 4.92
N MET A 506 -15.22 -22.92 5.95
CA MET A 506 -16.14 -23.06 7.10
C MET A 506 -16.34 -21.77 7.90
N GLY A 507 -15.46 -20.76 7.79
CA GLY A 507 -15.68 -19.44 8.35
C GLY A 507 -16.98 -18.78 7.84
N ALA A 508 -17.48 -19.17 6.67
CA ALA A 508 -18.77 -18.72 6.15
C ALA A 508 -19.94 -19.21 7.00
N ARG A 509 -19.86 -20.40 7.60
CA ARG A 509 -20.83 -20.90 8.59
C ARG A 509 -20.89 -19.94 9.79
N VAL A 510 -19.71 -19.53 10.27
CA VAL A 510 -19.56 -18.59 11.38
C VAL A 510 -20.13 -17.21 11.02
N LEU A 511 -19.79 -16.66 9.86
CA LEU A 511 -20.31 -15.36 9.42
C LEU A 511 -21.84 -15.37 9.26
N LEU A 512 -22.42 -16.34 8.56
CA LEU A 512 -23.86 -16.34 8.31
C LEU A 512 -24.65 -16.46 9.62
N GLY A 513 -24.24 -17.35 10.53
CA GLY A 513 -24.84 -17.45 11.86
C GLY A 513 -24.61 -16.21 12.73
N ALA A 514 -23.47 -15.53 12.60
CA ALA A 514 -23.21 -14.26 13.27
C ALA A 514 -24.12 -13.13 12.74
N LEU A 515 -24.38 -13.06 11.43
CA LEU A 515 -25.33 -12.11 10.85
C LEU A 515 -26.79 -12.43 11.27
N GLU A 516 -27.14 -13.71 11.44
CA GLU A 516 -28.42 -14.16 11.99
C GLU A 516 -28.57 -13.80 13.49
N ALA A 517 -27.51 -13.89 14.29
CA ALA A 517 -27.48 -13.45 15.69
C ALA A 517 -27.54 -11.92 15.81
N LEU A 518 -26.74 -11.21 15.01
CA LEU A 518 -26.73 -9.75 14.90
C LEU A 518 -28.09 -9.19 14.43
N ALA A 519 -28.87 -9.97 13.66
CA ALA A 519 -30.23 -9.61 13.26
C ALA A 519 -31.27 -9.71 14.39
N LYS A 520 -30.96 -10.40 15.49
CA LYS A 520 -31.81 -10.53 16.69
C LYS A 520 -31.50 -9.49 17.77
N ARG A 521 -30.43 -8.70 17.62
CA ARG A 521 -30.03 -7.65 18.58
C ARG A 521 -30.76 -6.33 18.31
N ASN A 522 -31.16 -5.67 19.38
CA ASN A 522 -31.75 -4.32 19.35
C ASN A 522 -30.63 -3.28 19.43
N PHE A 523 -30.38 -2.58 18.32
CA PHE A 523 -29.42 -1.47 18.28
C PHE A 523 -30.09 -0.18 18.79
N PRO A 524 -29.42 0.64 19.61
CA PRO A 524 -29.92 1.96 20.03
C PRO A 524 -29.86 3.00 18.89
N ALA A 525 -29.12 2.71 17.83
CA ALA A 525 -28.97 3.52 16.62
C ALA A 525 -29.29 2.66 15.37
N LYS A 526 -28.73 3.02 14.21
CA LYS A 526 -28.80 2.16 13.02
C LYS A 526 -28.03 0.84 13.26
N PRO A 527 -28.40 -0.27 12.59
CA PRO A 527 -27.56 -1.46 12.58
C PRO A 527 -26.19 -1.16 11.93
N PRO A 528 -25.12 -1.89 12.29
CA PRO A 528 -23.80 -1.73 11.70
C PRO A 528 -23.81 -1.95 10.18
N LYS A 529 -22.87 -1.31 9.48
CA LYS A 529 -22.71 -1.40 8.01
C LYS A 529 -21.26 -1.67 7.61
N PHE A 530 -21.10 -2.47 6.56
CA PHE A 530 -19.82 -2.91 6.01
C PHE A 530 -19.81 -2.69 4.49
N ARG A 531 -18.63 -2.51 3.90
CA ARG A 531 -18.50 -2.14 2.49
C ARG A 531 -18.66 -3.33 1.56
N GLN A 532 -17.80 -4.34 1.74
CA GLN A 532 -17.65 -5.48 0.83
C GLN A 532 -17.56 -6.78 1.63
N LEU A 533 -18.31 -7.79 1.18
CA LEU A 533 -18.11 -9.18 1.59
C LEU A 533 -17.37 -9.95 0.50
N VAL A 534 -16.37 -10.72 0.89
CA VAL A 534 -15.66 -11.68 0.03
C VAL A 534 -15.76 -13.06 0.66
N LEU A 535 -16.43 -13.99 -0.03
CA LEU A 535 -16.54 -15.40 0.34
C LEU A 535 -15.60 -16.22 -0.55
N VAL A 536 -14.64 -16.93 0.04
CA VAL A 536 -13.67 -17.76 -0.67
C VAL A 536 -13.95 -19.23 -0.37
N ALA A 537 -14.35 -19.99 -1.39
CA ALA A 537 -14.69 -21.42 -1.32
C ALA A 537 -15.57 -21.80 -0.09
N PRO A 538 -16.68 -21.10 0.19
CA PRO A 538 -17.41 -21.24 1.46
C PRO A 538 -18.07 -22.61 1.64
N ASP A 539 -17.85 -23.22 2.80
CA ASP A 539 -18.41 -24.53 3.18
C ASP A 539 -19.75 -24.36 3.91
N VAL A 540 -20.75 -23.92 3.15
CA VAL A 540 -22.15 -23.80 3.58
C VAL A 540 -23.06 -24.25 2.44
N ALA A 541 -24.25 -24.73 2.77
CA ALA A 541 -25.28 -25.00 1.78
C ALA A 541 -25.65 -23.73 0.99
N SER A 542 -25.77 -23.84 -0.34
CA SER A 542 -26.29 -22.78 -1.22
C SER A 542 -27.68 -22.30 -0.79
N ALA A 543 -28.50 -23.17 -0.21
CA ALA A 543 -29.78 -22.82 0.38
C ALA A 543 -29.67 -21.88 1.60
N ARG A 544 -28.65 -22.04 2.46
CA ARG A 544 -28.42 -21.14 3.60
C ARG A 544 -27.95 -19.76 3.13
N LEU A 545 -27.03 -19.72 2.16
CA LEU A 545 -26.57 -18.44 1.59
C LEU A 545 -27.72 -17.69 0.86
N ARG A 546 -28.69 -18.42 0.27
CA ARG A 546 -29.95 -17.86 -0.23
C ARG A 546 -30.86 -17.30 0.88
N GLN A 547 -30.98 -17.99 2.01
CA GLN A 547 -31.77 -17.51 3.16
C GLN A 547 -31.19 -16.21 3.74
N CYS A 548 -29.86 -16.05 3.74
CA CYS A 548 -29.18 -14.87 4.29
C CYS A 548 -29.22 -13.60 3.41
N ARG A 549 -29.88 -13.58 2.24
CA ARG A 549 -29.86 -12.42 1.29
C ARG A 549 -30.37 -11.11 1.90
N VAL A 550 -31.32 -11.19 2.83
CA VAL A 550 -31.84 -10.01 3.55
C VAL A 550 -30.78 -9.47 4.50
N GLN A 551 -30.04 -10.35 5.18
CA GLN A 551 -28.91 -9.98 6.04
C GLN A 551 -27.77 -9.40 5.21
N LEU A 552 -27.44 -9.99 4.05
CA LEU A 552 -26.40 -9.46 3.15
C LEU A 552 -26.71 -8.02 2.73
N THR A 553 -27.93 -7.73 2.26
CA THR A 553 -28.33 -6.36 1.86
C THR A 553 -28.56 -5.41 3.04
N LYS A 554 -28.94 -5.92 4.22
CA LYS A 554 -29.04 -5.14 5.47
C LYS A 554 -27.66 -4.69 5.97
N TYR A 555 -26.66 -5.57 5.97
CA TYR A 555 -25.37 -5.33 6.61
C TYR A 555 -24.25 -4.90 5.67
N PHE A 556 -24.35 -5.16 4.36
CA PHE A 556 -23.36 -4.73 3.37
C PHE A 556 -23.93 -3.68 2.41
N ASP A 557 -23.09 -2.76 1.93
CA ASP A 557 -23.46 -1.73 0.95
C ASP A 557 -23.16 -2.13 -0.50
N ARG A 558 -22.51 -3.29 -0.68
CA ARG A 558 -22.22 -3.90 -1.99
C ARG A 558 -22.70 -5.36 -2.02
N LYS A 559 -22.81 -5.92 -3.22
CA LYS A 559 -23.01 -7.36 -3.43
C LYS A 559 -21.85 -8.14 -2.79
N ALA A 560 -22.13 -9.32 -2.24
CA ALA A 560 -21.07 -10.23 -1.83
C ALA A 560 -20.36 -10.80 -3.07
N THR A 561 -19.04 -10.92 -3.06
CA THR A 561 -18.31 -11.66 -4.11
C THR A 561 -18.05 -13.08 -3.61
N LEU A 562 -18.32 -14.08 -4.45
CA LEU A 562 -18.29 -15.50 -4.09
C LEU A 562 -17.35 -16.27 -5.03
N TYR A 563 -16.17 -16.64 -4.56
CA TYR A 563 -15.24 -17.47 -5.32
C TYR A 563 -15.58 -18.96 -5.13
N VAL A 564 -15.77 -19.67 -6.24
CA VAL A 564 -16.18 -21.09 -6.29
C VAL A 564 -15.25 -21.89 -7.21
N SER A 565 -15.06 -23.18 -6.96
CA SER A 565 -14.25 -24.07 -7.81
C SER A 565 -14.89 -25.44 -7.97
N ASP A 566 -14.55 -26.18 -9.02
CA ASP A 566 -14.96 -27.57 -9.28
C ASP A 566 -13.94 -28.62 -8.78
N HIS A 567 -12.71 -28.17 -8.50
CA HIS A 567 -11.59 -29.00 -8.05
C HIS A 567 -11.30 -28.91 -6.54
N ASP A 568 -12.16 -28.24 -5.77
CA ASP A 568 -12.07 -28.23 -4.30
C ASP A 568 -12.42 -29.63 -3.74
N LEU A 569 -11.38 -30.39 -3.41
CA LEU A 569 -11.49 -31.74 -2.84
C LEU A 569 -12.18 -31.73 -1.47
N ALA A 570 -12.01 -30.68 -0.67
CA ALA A 570 -12.57 -30.60 0.67
C ALA A 570 -14.07 -30.34 0.64
N LEU A 571 -14.54 -29.40 -0.19
CA LEU A 571 -15.97 -29.19 -0.41
C LEU A 571 -16.64 -30.40 -1.07
N ARG A 572 -15.90 -31.16 -1.91
CA ARG A 572 -16.36 -32.45 -2.46
C ARG A 572 -16.51 -33.51 -1.37
N ILE A 573 -15.62 -33.55 -0.37
CA ILE A 573 -15.72 -34.44 0.79
C ILE A 573 -16.86 -33.99 1.73
N SER A 574 -16.98 -32.67 1.98
CA SER A 574 -18.09 -32.07 2.74
C SER A 574 -19.45 -32.47 2.14
N ARG A 575 -19.68 -32.20 0.84
CA ARG A 575 -20.91 -32.55 0.12
C ARG A 575 -21.20 -34.06 0.08
N LYS A 576 -20.19 -34.92 0.00
CA LYS A 576 -20.41 -36.37 -0.21
C LYS A 576 -20.42 -37.23 1.06
N PHE A 577 -19.73 -36.82 2.12
CA PHE A 577 -19.45 -37.72 3.25
C PHE A 577 -19.64 -37.09 4.64
N LEU A 578 -19.59 -35.76 4.77
CA LEU A 578 -19.62 -35.11 6.09
C LEU A 578 -20.95 -34.40 6.35
N ASN A 579 -21.49 -33.72 5.33
CA ASN A 579 -22.78 -33.01 5.36
C ASN A 579 -23.61 -33.31 4.07
N PRO A 580 -23.99 -34.57 3.80
CA PRO A 580 -24.71 -34.94 2.57
C PRO A 580 -26.11 -34.33 2.47
N ASP A 581 -26.80 -34.16 3.61
CA ASP A 581 -28.21 -33.79 3.64
C ASP A 581 -28.47 -32.28 3.47
N GLU A 582 -27.45 -31.41 3.60
CA GLU A 582 -27.60 -29.96 3.37
C GLU A 582 -27.50 -29.57 1.88
N GLY A 583 -27.21 -30.52 0.98
CA GLY A 583 -27.16 -30.32 -0.48
C GLY A 583 -25.88 -29.63 -1.00
N ASP A 584 -26.02 -28.90 -2.12
CA ASP A 584 -24.89 -28.27 -2.81
C ASP A 584 -24.22 -27.16 -1.99
N ARG A 585 -22.87 -27.19 -1.99
CA ARG A 585 -22.01 -26.23 -1.27
C ARG A 585 -21.88 -24.95 -2.08
N ALA A 586 -22.03 -23.80 -1.44
CA ALA A 586 -21.94 -22.49 -2.11
C ALA A 586 -20.57 -22.23 -2.75
N GLY A 587 -19.49 -22.83 -2.24
CA GLY A 587 -18.14 -22.76 -2.82
C GLY A 587 -17.82 -23.78 -3.92
N LEU A 588 -18.71 -24.74 -4.22
CA LEU A 588 -18.41 -25.87 -5.10
C LEU A 588 -19.23 -25.83 -6.39
N ALA A 589 -18.55 -25.89 -7.53
CA ALA A 589 -19.16 -26.00 -8.84
C ALA A 589 -19.03 -27.43 -9.42
N PRO A 590 -19.85 -27.80 -10.43
CA PRO A 590 -21.20 -27.27 -10.65
C PRO A 590 -22.19 -27.79 -9.58
N PRO A 591 -23.34 -27.09 -9.38
CA PRO A 591 -23.74 -25.85 -10.04
C PRO A 591 -23.10 -24.60 -9.42
N VAL A 592 -22.84 -23.56 -10.22
CA VAL A 592 -22.47 -22.24 -9.68
C VAL A 592 -23.73 -21.56 -9.13
N LEU A 593 -23.68 -21.06 -7.89
CA LEU A 593 -24.76 -20.24 -7.33
C LEU A 593 -24.86 -18.90 -8.07
N VAL A 594 -26.04 -18.54 -8.57
CA VAL A 594 -26.27 -17.27 -9.28
C VAL A 594 -27.39 -16.52 -8.57
N GLU A 595 -27.08 -15.37 -7.97
CA GLU A 595 -28.06 -14.53 -7.25
C GLU A 595 -27.79 -13.04 -7.45
N LYS A 596 -28.86 -12.22 -7.48
CA LYS A 596 -28.77 -10.77 -7.71
C LYS A 596 -27.84 -10.03 -6.71
N GLU A 597 -27.79 -10.51 -5.48
CA GLU A 597 -27.01 -9.96 -4.37
C GLU A 597 -25.59 -10.54 -4.26
N ILE A 598 -25.22 -11.51 -5.12
CA ILE A 598 -23.98 -12.28 -5.02
C ILE A 598 -23.29 -12.39 -6.39
N GLU A 599 -22.09 -11.85 -6.51
CA GLU A 599 -21.26 -11.97 -7.71
C GLU A 599 -20.37 -13.20 -7.63
N SER A 600 -20.83 -14.30 -8.22
CA SER A 600 -20.09 -15.56 -8.23
C SER A 600 -19.00 -15.57 -9.29
N ILE A 601 -17.81 -16.00 -8.89
CA ILE A 601 -16.60 -16.12 -9.69
C ILE A 601 -16.17 -17.59 -9.65
N PHE A 602 -16.40 -18.29 -10.75
CA PHE A 602 -15.94 -19.65 -10.99
C PHE A 602 -14.45 -19.65 -11.34
N ILE A 603 -13.69 -20.46 -10.60
CA ILE A 603 -12.27 -20.71 -10.79
C ILE A 603 -12.15 -22.07 -11.48
N GLY A 604 -11.82 -22.04 -12.77
CA GLY A 604 -11.89 -23.19 -13.68
C GLY A 604 -10.77 -24.24 -13.53
N PRO A 605 -10.81 -25.30 -14.34
CA PRO A 605 -10.07 -26.56 -14.12
C PRO A 605 -8.55 -26.53 -14.32
N ASN A 606 -7.95 -25.36 -14.64
CA ASN A 606 -6.53 -25.25 -14.95
C ASN A 606 -5.64 -25.12 -13.69
N ASP A 607 -5.50 -26.21 -12.93
CA ASP A 607 -4.59 -26.37 -11.78
C ASP A 607 -4.75 -25.35 -10.63
N PHE A 608 -5.90 -24.68 -10.54
CA PHE A 608 -6.31 -23.91 -9.36
C PHE A 608 -6.79 -24.81 -8.21
N SER A 609 -5.98 -25.80 -7.87
CA SER A 609 -6.29 -26.73 -6.77
C SER A 609 -6.15 -26.02 -5.41
N PHE A 610 -7.26 -25.91 -4.67
CA PHE A 610 -7.27 -25.55 -3.25
C PHE A 610 -6.80 -26.75 -2.41
N LEU A 611 -5.57 -27.24 -2.65
CA LEU A 611 -5.14 -28.61 -2.34
C LEU A 611 -4.70 -28.82 -0.87
N GLY A 612 -5.53 -28.38 0.08
CA GLY A 612 -5.38 -28.66 1.51
C GLY A 612 -5.52 -27.44 2.42
N HIS A 613 -6.68 -26.77 2.39
CA HIS A 613 -7.13 -25.74 3.36
C HIS A 613 -6.19 -24.54 3.64
N SER A 614 -5.09 -24.42 2.91
CA SER A 614 -3.98 -23.53 3.21
C SER A 614 -4.10 -22.19 2.48
N TYR A 615 -4.38 -21.10 3.20
CA TYR A 615 -4.42 -19.75 2.62
C TYR A 615 -3.03 -19.26 2.13
N HIS A 616 -1.97 -19.99 2.50
CA HIS A 616 -0.63 -19.89 1.91
C HIS A 616 -0.67 -20.08 0.38
N GLU A 617 -1.53 -20.98 -0.12
CA GLU A 617 -1.64 -21.37 -1.53
C GLU A 617 -2.72 -20.59 -2.31
N LEU A 618 -3.07 -19.37 -1.87
CA LEU A 618 -3.82 -18.43 -2.71
C LEU A 618 -3.05 -18.18 -4.02
N ASN A 619 -3.46 -18.86 -5.10
CA ASN A 619 -2.88 -18.71 -6.43
C ASN A 619 -2.94 -17.24 -6.86
N GLY A 620 -1.84 -16.72 -7.42
CA GLY A 620 -1.60 -15.29 -7.62
C GLY A 620 -2.72 -14.56 -8.36
N VAL A 621 -3.44 -15.22 -9.27
CA VAL A 621 -4.60 -14.67 -9.98
C VAL A 621 -5.77 -14.36 -9.01
N ILE A 622 -6.12 -15.31 -8.15
CA ILE A 622 -7.20 -15.17 -7.15
C ILE A 622 -6.79 -14.13 -6.09
N ALA A 623 -5.53 -14.19 -5.63
CA ALA A 623 -5.00 -13.22 -4.68
C ALA A 623 -5.07 -11.78 -5.22
N THR A 624 -4.65 -11.58 -6.47
CA THR A 624 -4.67 -10.28 -7.16
C THR A 624 -6.11 -9.78 -7.32
N ASP A 625 -7.03 -10.63 -7.76
CA ASP A 625 -8.43 -10.24 -7.98
C ASP A 625 -9.15 -9.86 -6.67
N ILE A 626 -8.90 -10.59 -5.57
CA ILE A 626 -9.36 -10.22 -4.22
C ILE A 626 -8.73 -8.89 -3.78
N VAL A 627 -7.42 -8.68 -3.98
CA VAL A 627 -6.74 -7.43 -3.63
C VAL A 627 -7.30 -6.24 -4.42
N ILE A 628 -7.62 -6.41 -5.70
CA ILE A 628 -8.25 -5.39 -6.55
C ILE A 628 -9.68 -5.08 -6.04
N LEU A 629 -10.46 -6.11 -5.71
CA LEU A 629 -11.80 -5.97 -5.13
C LEU A 629 -11.76 -5.18 -3.80
N LEU A 630 -10.85 -5.54 -2.88
CA LEU A 630 -10.69 -4.87 -1.59
C LEU A 630 -10.10 -3.46 -1.73
N SER A 631 -9.17 -3.24 -2.65
CA SER A 631 -8.54 -1.92 -2.84
C SER A 631 -9.47 -0.88 -3.48
N TYR A 632 -10.39 -1.32 -4.36
CA TYR A 632 -11.17 -0.40 -5.19
C TYR A 632 -12.69 -0.52 -5.02
N GLY A 633 -13.21 -1.62 -4.46
CA GLY A 633 -14.66 -1.86 -4.41
C GLY A 633 -15.24 -1.91 -5.82
N THR A 634 -14.91 -2.95 -6.58
CA THR A 634 -15.30 -3.07 -8.00
C THR A 634 -16.11 -4.33 -8.25
N ASP A 635 -17.31 -4.15 -8.82
CA ASP A 635 -18.15 -5.25 -9.28
C ASP A 635 -17.40 -6.09 -10.33
N ALA A 636 -17.67 -7.39 -10.39
CA ALA A 636 -16.98 -8.34 -11.27
C ALA A 636 -17.02 -7.91 -12.75
N GLN A 637 -18.12 -7.29 -13.19
CA GLN A 637 -18.24 -6.69 -14.54
C GLN A 637 -17.14 -5.64 -14.82
N ARG A 638 -16.77 -4.84 -13.83
CA ARG A 638 -15.73 -3.80 -13.93
C ARG A 638 -14.30 -4.38 -13.79
N ARG A 639 -14.16 -5.66 -13.45
CA ARG A 639 -12.89 -6.39 -13.33
C ARG A 639 -12.58 -7.33 -14.50
N HIS A 640 -13.41 -7.32 -15.57
CA HIS A 640 -13.23 -8.17 -16.76
C HIS A 640 -11.79 -8.17 -17.35
N GLY A 641 -11.08 -7.03 -17.31
CA GLY A 641 -9.70 -6.94 -17.80
C GLY A 641 -8.67 -7.82 -17.07
N ASN A 642 -8.99 -8.34 -15.88
CA ASN A 642 -8.08 -9.12 -15.05
C ASN A 642 -8.18 -10.65 -15.30
N GLY A 643 -8.70 -11.05 -16.47
CA GLY A 643 -8.97 -12.46 -16.79
C GLY A 643 -10.37 -12.93 -16.40
N LEU A 644 -11.26 -12.04 -15.97
CA LEU A 644 -12.67 -12.35 -15.70
C LEU A 644 -13.50 -12.28 -16.98
N SER A 645 -14.25 -13.34 -17.31
CA SER A 645 -15.26 -13.32 -18.37
C SER A 645 -16.65 -13.67 -17.83
N HIS A 646 -17.69 -12.94 -18.21
CA HIS A 646 -19.07 -13.33 -17.90
C HIS A 646 -19.47 -14.61 -18.69
N SER A 647 -19.92 -15.66 -18.00
CA SER A 647 -20.23 -16.97 -18.58
C SER A 647 -21.49 -17.00 -19.46
N GLY A 648 -22.26 -15.91 -19.50
CA GLY A 648 -23.60 -15.88 -20.09
C GLY A 648 -24.68 -16.50 -19.21
N GLN A 649 -24.31 -17.28 -18.19
CA GLN A 649 -25.21 -17.96 -17.26
C GLN A 649 -25.42 -17.18 -15.94
N GLY A 650 -24.93 -15.94 -15.85
CA GLY A 650 -25.11 -15.07 -14.68
C GLY A 650 -23.98 -15.12 -13.65
N TYR A 651 -22.85 -15.77 -13.97
CA TYR A 651 -21.62 -15.76 -13.17
C TYR A 651 -20.42 -15.34 -14.02
N TYR A 652 -19.26 -15.17 -13.38
CA TYR A 652 -18.00 -14.83 -14.03
C TYR A 652 -17.01 -15.99 -13.91
N GLU A 653 -16.12 -16.14 -14.87
CA GLU A 653 -15.07 -17.15 -14.88
C GLU A 653 -13.72 -16.46 -14.78
N LEU A 654 -12.91 -16.84 -13.79
CA LEU A 654 -11.57 -16.30 -13.58
C LEU A 654 -10.56 -17.20 -14.30
N HIS A 655 -10.10 -16.73 -15.45
CA HIS A 655 -9.07 -17.39 -16.25
C HIS A 655 -7.68 -16.94 -15.83
N ARG A 656 -6.71 -17.85 -15.94
CA ARG A 656 -5.30 -17.46 -15.97
C ARG A 656 -5.08 -16.58 -17.21
N LEU A 657 -4.50 -15.40 -17.02
CA LEU A 657 -4.05 -14.56 -18.13
C LEU A 657 -3.12 -15.40 -19.02
N ARG A 658 -3.38 -15.44 -20.33
CA ARG A 658 -2.53 -16.17 -21.28
C ARG A 658 -1.28 -15.34 -21.56
N ASP A 659 -0.13 -16.00 -21.57
CA ASP A 659 1.13 -15.39 -21.98
C ASP A 659 1.09 -15.08 -23.49
N SER A 660 1.24 -13.80 -23.86
CA SER A 660 1.23 -13.30 -25.25
C SER A 660 2.00 -12.00 -25.43
#